data_AF-A0A7Y6XLD6-F1
#
_entry.id   AF-A0A7Y6XLD6-F1
#
_cell.length_a   1.000
_cell.length_b   1.000
_cell.length_c   1.000
_cell.angle_alpha   90.00
_cell.angle_beta   90.00
_cell.angle_gamma   90.00
#
_symmetry.space_group_name_H-M   'P 1'
#
loop_
_entity.id
_entity.type
_entity.pdbx_description
1 polymer ?
#
loop_
_entity_poly.entity_id
_entity_poly.type
_entity_poly.pdbx_seq_one_letter_code
_entity_poly.pdbx_strand_id
1 'polypeptide(L)'
;MQYAPRAPGNPAVRDLYRLLRDVPEDGLESRLDWVERWMAWLRERISAHALVDAAEPEAPPADTRLTLMIRIMEGEPAMRAAVTRLVSAVCDGSRGLKLFAQVGLPAGQGFLSEVSDRLARTLLPSPPEPGKLSELLLRLFPVPEDAVWLALLSPALLTKLATLVGEPLPPAPVPAARVRSDLMDALMLLAVQTAALGTMEDVRDRAPETSFRASPFLRLRMVCDAVLARDAASDTLRDLATCVDDCRLVVVSVSRHLEASGVSVDLVYRLERIRRSLERMEAIARVLGAPRGEPRWREALGLLSDLLRRAHADRSVGELVRRNARMLARKIIERAGHSGEHYITSTRAEFHAMVHSAAGGGLVTAVAVASKFALTALALAPFFSWLAVGLNYAVAFLLIQVLGFTLATKQPSVTAATLAGAVGEGARGDRLSSLVDIIPRITRSQLAAFTGNLGCVLPAAVALALAWQAARGTPFLSPAKAQATVDSMHPWKSGSLPYAALTGVLLWLSSVAGGWLENFVVYRRLPEALAHHRVLRRVLGVGGAQRLADGLVHMASGVGASVTLGFLLALMNVLGRFFGLPLDIRHVTFALGSMAMAGGALGPQAVLQPDFLMALVGVGLIGVINFTVSFSLALGVAVRARDVPVGEALPFLRAVGARFLADPRSFFLPPRA
;
A
#
# COMPACT_ATOMS: atom_id res chain seq x y z
N MET A 1 -42.84 -35.52 19.85
CA MET A 1 -42.88 -35.63 21.32
C MET A 1 -41.64 -36.30 21.89
N GLN A 2 -41.17 -37.43 21.35
CA GLN A 2 -40.02 -38.21 21.87
C GLN A 2 -38.72 -37.41 22.06
N TYR A 3 -38.31 -36.62 21.06
CA TYR A 3 -37.03 -35.86 21.09
C TYR A 3 -37.17 -34.41 21.57
N ALA A 4 -38.40 -33.98 21.85
CA ALA A 4 -38.75 -32.61 22.18
C ALA A 4 -40.01 -32.57 23.06
N PRO A 5 -39.96 -33.13 24.27
CA PRO A 5 -41.15 -33.31 25.10
C PRO A 5 -41.74 -31.98 25.60
N ARG A 6 -40.92 -30.93 25.76
CA ARG A 6 -41.33 -29.60 26.24
C ARG A 6 -41.79 -28.63 25.15
N ALA A 7 -41.54 -28.93 23.87
CA ALA A 7 -41.97 -28.12 22.73
C ALA A 7 -42.36 -29.02 21.54
N PRO A 8 -43.42 -29.84 21.68
CA PRO A 8 -43.87 -30.71 20.62
C PRO A 8 -44.31 -29.89 19.40
N GLY A 9 -43.65 -30.10 18.26
CA GLY A 9 -43.90 -29.34 17.02
C GLY A 9 -42.95 -28.17 16.77
N ASN A 10 -41.90 -28.00 17.59
CA ASN A 10 -40.86 -27.01 17.32
C ASN A 10 -40.28 -27.20 15.89
N PRO A 11 -40.30 -26.15 15.04
CA PRO A 11 -39.80 -26.22 13.67
C PRO A 11 -38.37 -26.78 13.58
N ALA A 12 -37.47 -26.39 14.50
CA ALA A 12 -36.08 -26.83 14.49
C ALA A 12 -35.95 -28.36 14.59
N VAL A 13 -36.82 -29.03 15.35
CA VAL A 13 -36.82 -30.50 15.53
C VAL A 13 -37.37 -31.19 14.29
N ARG A 14 -38.47 -30.68 13.75
CA ARG A 14 -39.10 -31.22 12.54
C ARG A 14 -38.17 -31.10 11.35
N ASP A 15 -37.55 -29.93 11.20
CA ASP A 15 -36.70 -29.61 10.06
C ASP A 15 -35.37 -30.38 10.15
N LEU A 16 -34.82 -30.59 11.35
CA LEU A 16 -33.69 -31.50 11.58
C LEU A 16 -34.04 -32.96 11.27
N TYR A 17 -35.20 -33.44 11.70
CA TYR A 17 -35.62 -34.82 11.44
C TYR A 17 -35.79 -35.09 9.93
N ARG A 18 -36.35 -34.12 9.18
CA ARG A 18 -36.40 -34.16 7.72
C ARG A 18 -35.00 -34.19 7.12
N LEU A 19 -34.12 -33.28 7.57
CA LEU A 19 -32.74 -33.22 7.12
C LEU A 19 -31.99 -34.56 7.33
N LEU A 20 -32.13 -35.18 8.50
CA LEU A 20 -31.48 -36.47 8.81
C LEU A 20 -32.08 -37.67 8.06
N ARG A 21 -33.35 -37.59 7.62
CA ARG A 21 -33.95 -38.59 6.74
C ARG A 21 -33.53 -38.44 5.29
N ASP A 22 -33.32 -37.22 4.84
CA ASP A 22 -32.96 -36.89 3.46
C ASP A 22 -31.43 -36.89 3.24
N VAL A 23 -30.70 -37.77 3.95
CA VAL A 23 -29.25 -37.95 3.76
C VAL A 23 -29.03 -38.67 2.43
N PRO A 24 -28.34 -38.05 1.46
CA PRO A 24 -28.15 -38.63 0.12
C PRO A 24 -27.21 -39.84 0.16
N GLU A 25 -27.60 -40.89 -0.57
CA GLU A 25 -26.82 -42.14 -0.65
C GLU A 25 -25.69 -42.06 -1.67
N ASP A 26 -25.86 -41.31 -2.77
CA ASP A 26 -24.90 -41.21 -3.87
C ASP A 26 -24.62 -39.76 -4.29
N GLY A 27 -23.49 -39.57 -4.97
CA GLY A 27 -23.07 -38.28 -5.53
C GLY A 27 -22.42 -37.34 -4.51
N LEU A 28 -21.25 -36.82 -4.86
CA LEU A 28 -20.55 -35.86 -3.99
C LEU A 28 -21.33 -34.55 -3.88
N GLU A 29 -21.84 -34.00 -4.98
CA GLU A 29 -22.54 -32.71 -4.97
C GLU A 29 -23.81 -32.75 -4.11
N SER A 30 -24.63 -33.81 -4.23
CA SER A 30 -25.82 -33.98 -3.40
C SER A 30 -25.47 -34.07 -1.90
N ARG A 31 -24.35 -34.73 -1.56
CA ARG A 31 -23.83 -34.78 -0.18
C ARG A 31 -23.35 -33.40 0.28
N LEU A 32 -22.72 -32.60 -0.58
CA LEU A 32 -22.32 -31.23 -0.27
C LEU A 32 -23.53 -30.30 -0.07
N ASP A 33 -24.55 -30.40 -0.92
CA ASP A 33 -25.82 -29.66 -0.76
C ASP A 33 -26.52 -30.01 0.55
N TRP A 34 -26.43 -31.27 1.00
CA TRP A 34 -26.90 -31.67 2.32
C TRP A 34 -26.12 -30.97 3.44
N VAL A 35 -24.79 -30.89 3.34
CA VAL A 35 -23.95 -30.16 4.32
C VAL A 35 -24.28 -28.67 4.35
N GLU A 36 -24.60 -28.06 3.20
CA GLU A 36 -25.06 -26.67 3.13
C GLU A 36 -26.40 -26.47 3.85
N ARG A 37 -27.38 -27.34 3.59
CA ARG A 37 -28.67 -27.30 4.29
C ARG A 37 -28.50 -27.50 5.80
N TRP A 38 -27.60 -28.39 6.21
CA TRP A 38 -27.26 -28.60 7.62
C TRP A 38 -26.65 -27.35 8.26
N MET A 39 -25.68 -26.72 7.58
CA MET A 39 -25.06 -25.48 8.06
C MET A 39 -26.05 -24.31 8.12
N ALA A 40 -26.95 -24.18 7.13
CA ALA A 40 -28.02 -23.19 7.15
C ALA A 40 -28.95 -23.40 8.36
N TRP A 41 -29.37 -24.65 8.60
CA TRP A 41 -30.17 -25.01 9.76
C TRP A 41 -29.44 -24.71 11.08
N LEU A 42 -28.13 -24.99 11.17
CA LEU A 42 -27.37 -24.74 12.39
C LEU A 42 -27.27 -23.24 12.75
N ARG A 43 -27.34 -22.36 11.74
CA ARG A 43 -27.21 -20.90 11.87
C ARG A 43 -28.52 -20.15 12.09
N GLU A 44 -29.65 -20.81 11.92
CA GLU A 44 -30.95 -20.16 12.11
C GLU A 44 -31.10 -19.58 13.52
N ARG A 45 -31.66 -18.36 13.58
CA ARG A 45 -31.79 -17.58 14.82
C ARG A 45 -32.77 -18.17 15.84
N ILE A 46 -33.69 -19.02 15.38
CA ILE A 46 -34.67 -19.67 16.27
C ILE A 46 -33.89 -20.68 17.10
N SER A 47 -33.64 -20.34 18.37
CA SER A 47 -32.92 -21.22 19.29
C SER A 47 -33.76 -22.47 19.56
N ALA A 48 -33.06 -23.59 19.77
CA ALA A 48 -33.67 -24.82 20.25
C ALA A 48 -33.87 -24.77 21.79
N HIS A 49 -33.87 -23.59 22.41
CA HIS A 49 -33.87 -23.41 23.88
C HIS A 49 -35.05 -24.09 24.57
N ALA A 50 -36.20 -24.19 23.92
CA ALA A 50 -37.36 -24.92 24.45
C ALA A 50 -37.14 -26.44 24.61
N LEU A 51 -35.93 -26.94 24.30
CA LEU A 51 -35.51 -28.34 24.36
C LEU A 51 -34.40 -28.60 25.40
N VAL A 52 -33.85 -27.56 26.04
CA VAL A 52 -32.80 -27.68 27.08
C VAL A 52 -33.41 -27.37 28.45
N ASP A 53 -32.84 -27.89 29.54
CA ASP A 53 -33.37 -27.65 30.89
C ASP A 53 -33.31 -26.16 31.25
N ALA A 54 -34.37 -25.63 31.89
CA ALA A 54 -34.53 -24.21 32.22
C ALA A 54 -33.46 -23.64 33.19
N ALA A 55 -32.55 -24.48 33.66
CA ALA A 55 -31.46 -24.13 34.57
C ALA A 55 -30.11 -23.88 33.86
N GLU A 56 -30.01 -24.10 32.53
CA GLU A 56 -28.78 -23.83 31.78
C GLU A 56 -28.73 -22.37 31.28
N PRO A 57 -27.55 -21.71 31.32
CA PRO A 57 -27.40 -20.33 30.84
C PRO A 57 -27.73 -20.20 29.34
N GLU A 58 -28.10 -19.00 28.88
CA GLU A 58 -28.36 -18.70 27.46
C GLU A 58 -27.17 -19.09 26.57
N ALA A 59 -27.23 -20.29 26.00
CA ALA A 59 -26.20 -20.79 25.09
C ALA A 59 -26.42 -20.23 23.66
N PRO A 60 -25.35 -20.07 22.86
CA PRO A 60 -25.49 -19.69 21.46
C PRO A 60 -26.49 -20.58 20.71
N PRO A 61 -27.35 -20.04 19.82
CA PRO A 61 -28.36 -20.84 19.10
C PRO A 61 -27.78 -22.07 18.39
N ALA A 62 -26.57 -21.95 17.83
CA ALA A 62 -25.85 -23.05 17.19
C ALA A 62 -25.55 -24.20 18.15
N ASP A 63 -25.10 -23.92 19.38
CA ASP A 63 -24.80 -24.94 20.39
C ASP A 63 -26.06 -25.68 20.84
N THR A 64 -27.19 -24.96 20.98
CA THR A 64 -28.48 -25.60 21.31
C THR A 64 -28.97 -26.54 20.20
N ARG A 65 -28.74 -26.17 18.94
CA ARG A 65 -29.08 -26.98 17.77
C ARG A 65 -28.13 -28.17 17.59
N LEU A 66 -26.83 -28.00 17.80
CA LEU A 66 -25.84 -29.09 17.88
C LEU A 66 -26.24 -30.12 18.94
N THR A 67 -26.64 -29.66 20.13
CA THR A 67 -27.11 -30.52 21.22
C THR A 67 -28.33 -31.34 20.81
N LEU A 68 -29.29 -30.72 20.11
CA LEU A 68 -30.46 -31.41 19.59
C LEU A 68 -30.10 -32.50 18.58
N MET A 69 -29.17 -32.23 17.65
CA MET A 69 -28.70 -33.21 16.68
C MET A 69 -28.05 -34.41 17.35
N ILE A 70 -27.20 -34.17 18.35
CA ILE A 70 -26.56 -35.23 19.16
C ILE A 70 -27.64 -36.11 19.80
N ARG A 71 -28.64 -35.51 20.46
CA ARG A 71 -29.73 -36.26 21.11
C ARG A 71 -30.54 -37.13 20.15
N ILE A 72 -30.86 -36.63 18.94
CA ILE A 72 -31.60 -37.43 17.94
C ILE A 72 -30.74 -38.58 17.43
N MET A 73 -29.47 -38.33 17.14
CA MET A 73 -28.54 -39.37 16.66
C MET A 73 -28.20 -40.42 17.73
N GLU A 74 -28.25 -40.07 19.02
CA GLU A 74 -28.15 -41.02 20.13
C GLU A 74 -29.36 -41.97 20.18
N GLY A 75 -30.56 -41.46 19.88
CA GLY A 75 -31.81 -42.23 19.88
C GLY A 75 -32.10 -43.03 18.60
N GLU A 76 -31.50 -42.64 17.46
CA GLU A 76 -31.81 -43.20 16.13
C GLU A 76 -30.57 -43.79 15.43
N PRO A 77 -30.23 -45.08 15.65
CA PRO A 77 -29.02 -45.71 15.11
C PRO A 77 -28.93 -45.70 13.56
N ALA A 78 -30.06 -45.78 12.87
CA ALA A 78 -30.11 -45.75 11.41
C ALA A 78 -29.70 -44.38 10.84
N MET A 79 -30.18 -43.29 11.46
CA MET A 79 -29.80 -41.92 11.09
C MET A 79 -28.32 -41.67 11.38
N ARG A 80 -27.82 -42.16 12.52
CA ARG A 80 -26.40 -42.10 12.85
C ARG A 80 -25.55 -42.76 11.77
N ALA A 81 -25.88 -43.99 11.37
CA ALA A 81 -25.15 -44.71 10.32
C ALA A 81 -25.17 -43.98 8.96
N ALA A 82 -26.29 -43.35 8.61
CA ALA A 82 -26.40 -42.55 7.38
C ALA A 82 -25.45 -41.33 7.42
N VAL A 83 -25.42 -40.60 8.54
CA VAL A 83 -24.49 -39.47 8.73
C VAL A 83 -23.04 -39.93 8.73
N THR A 84 -22.71 -41.06 9.35
CA THR A 84 -21.35 -41.65 9.31
C THR A 84 -20.88 -41.92 7.88
N ARG A 85 -21.74 -42.53 7.05
CA ARG A 85 -21.43 -42.76 5.64
C ARG A 85 -21.27 -41.45 4.88
N LEU A 86 -22.14 -40.46 5.11
CA LEU A 86 -22.04 -39.14 4.49
C LEU A 86 -20.72 -38.44 4.83
N VAL A 87 -20.32 -38.42 6.11
CA VAL A 87 -19.08 -37.76 6.54
C VAL A 87 -17.85 -38.47 5.95
N SER A 88 -17.81 -39.80 5.96
CA SER A 88 -16.74 -40.59 5.32
C SER A 88 -16.64 -40.29 3.83
N ALA A 89 -17.77 -40.32 3.12
CA ALA A 89 -17.85 -40.01 1.71
C ALA A 89 -17.44 -38.58 1.36
N VAL A 90 -17.86 -37.59 2.13
CA VAL A 90 -17.49 -36.19 1.91
C VAL A 90 -16.00 -36.00 2.14
N CYS A 91 -15.43 -36.58 3.21
CA CYS A 91 -13.99 -36.51 3.46
C CYS A 91 -13.17 -37.22 2.37
N ASP A 92 -13.62 -38.36 1.86
CA ASP A 92 -12.92 -39.10 0.80
C ASP A 92 -13.00 -38.40 -0.57
N GLY A 93 -14.19 -37.91 -0.92
CA GLY A 93 -14.44 -37.18 -2.15
C GLY A 93 -13.86 -35.77 -2.18
N SER A 94 -13.40 -35.25 -1.04
CA SER A 94 -12.89 -33.89 -0.94
C SER A 94 -11.38 -33.83 -0.66
N ARG A 95 -10.68 -32.91 -1.34
CA ARG A 95 -9.23 -32.73 -1.16
C ARG A 95 -8.92 -31.54 -0.26
N GLY A 96 -8.33 -31.79 0.90
CA GLY A 96 -7.96 -30.75 1.88
C GLY A 96 -6.64 -30.03 1.63
N LEU A 97 -5.77 -30.55 0.77
CA LEU A 97 -4.45 -29.94 0.51
C LEU A 97 -4.55 -28.45 0.11
N LYS A 98 -5.43 -28.10 -0.84
CA LYS A 98 -5.64 -26.70 -1.28
C LYS A 98 -6.16 -25.84 -0.12
N LEU A 99 -7.08 -26.37 0.68
CA LEU A 99 -7.63 -25.69 1.84
C LEU A 99 -6.54 -25.35 2.86
N PHE A 100 -5.75 -26.33 3.30
CA PHE A 100 -4.79 -26.12 4.39
C PHE A 100 -3.50 -25.43 3.95
N ALA A 101 -3.06 -25.62 2.69
CA ALA A 101 -1.78 -25.11 2.21
C ALA A 101 -1.85 -23.86 1.32
N GLN A 102 -3.01 -23.47 0.80
CA GLN A 102 -3.10 -22.39 -0.21
C GLN A 102 -4.15 -21.33 0.13
N VAL A 103 -5.28 -21.69 0.74
CA VAL A 103 -6.33 -20.71 1.10
C VAL A 103 -5.79 -19.70 2.12
N GLY A 104 -6.04 -18.41 1.87
CA GLY A 104 -5.60 -17.35 2.78
C GLY A 104 -4.14 -16.94 2.63
N LEU A 105 -3.40 -17.59 1.71
CA LEU A 105 -2.01 -17.31 1.42
C LEU A 105 -1.86 -16.60 0.06
N PRO A 106 -0.91 -15.66 -0.05
CA PRO A 106 -0.61 -15.03 -1.32
C PRO A 106 -0.13 -16.08 -2.35
N ALA A 107 -0.79 -16.15 -3.52
CA ALA A 107 -0.60 -17.22 -4.51
C ALA A 107 0.49 -16.90 -5.53
N GLY A 108 0.69 -15.62 -5.86
CA GLY A 108 1.69 -15.16 -6.83
C GLY A 108 3.15 -15.31 -6.36
N GLN A 109 4.08 -15.32 -7.32
CA GLN A 109 5.53 -15.18 -7.05
C GLN A 109 5.96 -13.70 -6.87
N GLY A 110 5.03 -12.77 -7.06
CA GLY A 110 5.23 -11.33 -6.94
C GLY A 110 3.90 -10.58 -6.80
N PHE A 111 3.99 -9.33 -6.36
CA PHE A 111 2.83 -8.51 -5.99
C PHE A 111 1.90 -8.21 -7.17
N LEU A 112 2.45 -7.84 -8.33
CA LEU A 112 1.67 -7.47 -9.51
C LEU A 112 0.84 -8.65 -10.05
N SER A 113 1.43 -9.84 -10.08
CA SER A 113 0.73 -11.06 -10.50
C SER A 113 -0.47 -11.36 -9.58
N GLU A 114 -0.33 -11.13 -8.27
CA GLU A 114 -1.42 -11.32 -7.32
C GLU A 114 -2.53 -10.27 -7.50
N VAL A 115 -2.16 -9.00 -7.72
CA VAL A 115 -3.13 -7.92 -7.97
C VAL A 115 -3.92 -8.20 -9.25
N SER A 116 -3.24 -8.57 -10.34
CA SER A 116 -3.91 -8.89 -11.61
C SER A 116 -4.83 -10.10 -11.48
N ASP A 117 -4.40 -11.14 -10.77
CA ASP A 117 -5.15 -12.37 -10.58
C ASP A 117 -6.41 -12.14 -9.70
N ARG A 118 -6.31 -11.33 -8.63
CA ARG A 118 -7.49 -10.94 -7.83
C ARG A 118 -8.45 -10.03 -8.61
N LEU A 119 -7.94 -9.10 -9.40
CA LEU A 119 -8.76 -8.25 -10.25
C LEU A 119 -9.50 -9.09 -11.30
N ALA A 120 -8.80 -10.02 -11.95
CA ALA A 120 -9.39 -10.96 -12.89
C ALA A 120 -10.50 -11.79 -12.23
N ARG A 121 -10.27 -12.35 -11.04
CA ARG A 121 -11.31 -13.09 -10.28
C ARG A 121 -12.50 -12.25 -9.81
N THR A 122 -12.33 -10.93 -9.72
CA THR A 122 -13.44 -10.02 -9.37
C THR A 122 -14.29 -9.73 -10.61
N LEU A 123 -13.68 -9.70 -11.80
CA LEU A 123 -14.36 -9.42 -13.06
C LEU A 123 -14.88 -10.68 -13.78
N LEU A 124 -14.23 -11.83 -13.57
CA LEU A 124 -14.49 -13.07 -14.28
C LEU A 124 -14.95 -14.17 -13.30
N PRO A 125 -16.05 -14.89 -13.61
CA PRO A 125 -16.44 -16.05 -12.83
C PRO A 125 -15.36 -17.14 -12.95
N SER A 126 -15.01 -17.77 -11.83
CA SER A 126 -14.15 -18.96 -11.84
C SER A 126 -14.98 -20.20 -12.17
N PRO A 127 -14.44 -21.16 -12.93
CA PRO A 127 -15.14 -22.43 -13.17
C PRO A 127 -15.35 -23.15 -11.84
N PRO A 128 -16.54 -23.76 -11.61
CA PRO A 128 -16.75 -24.59 -10.43
C PRO A 128 -15.79 -25.79 -10.47
N GLU A 129 -15.07 -26.07 -9.38
CA GLU A 129 -14.19 -27.23 -9.27
C GLU A 129 -14.76 -28.22 -8.22
N PRO A 130 -15.58 -29.21 -8.64
CA PRO A 130 -16.22 -30.15 -7.72
C PRO A 130 -15.21 -30.86 -6.81
N GLY A 131 -15.52 -30.98 -5.53
CA GLY A 131 -14.70 -31.72 -4.55
C GLY A 131 -13.51 -30.97 -3.94
N LYS A 132 -13.41 -29.66 -4.12
CA LYS A 132 -12.39 -28.85 -3.40
C LYS A 132 -12.96 -28.27 -2.11
N LEU A 133 -12.38 -28.68 -0.97
CA LEU A 133 -12.79 -28.15 0.36
C LEU A 133 -12.66 -26.63 0.48
N SER A 134 -11.77 -26.01 -0.30
CA SER A 134 -11.61 -24.55 -0.33
C SER A 134 -12.84 -23.82 -0.86
N GLU A 135 -13.55 -24.39 -1.85
CA GLU A 135 -14.76 -23.82 -2.41
C GLU A 135 -15.95 -24.08 -1.50
N LEU A 136 -16.03 -25.30 -0.96
CA LEU A 136 -17.02 -25.65 0.06
C LEU A 136 -16.94 -24.71 1.27
N LEU A 137 -15.73 -24.41 1.77
CA LEU A 137 -15.57 -23.49 2.90
C LEU A 137 -16.20 -22.11 2.61
N LEU A 138 -15.99 -21.54 1.42
CA LEU A 138 -16.54 -20.23 1.08
C LEU A 138 -18.04 -20.28 0.70
N ARG A 139 -18.56 -21.45 0.30
CA ARG A 139 -20.00 -21.70 0.11
C ARG A 139 -20.71 -21.80 1.47
N LEU A 140 -20.16 -22.56 2.41
CA LEU A 140 -20.71 -22.75 3.76
C LEU A 140 -20.59 -21.50 4.64
N PHE A 141 -19.59 -20.65 4.37
CA PHE A 141 -19.29 -19.45 5.15
C PHE A 141 -19.16 -18.25 4.20
N PRO A 142 -20.29 -17.67 3.72
CA PRO A 142 -20.28 -16.61 2.71
C PRO A 142 -19.83 -15.24 3.23
N VAL A 143 -19.93 -14.97 4.54
CA VAL A 143 -19.66 -13.63 5.11
C VAL A 143 -18.49 -13.63 6.11
N PRO A 144 -17.69 -12.55 6.20
CA PRO A 144 -16.52 -12.49 7.07
C PRO A 144 -16.80 -12.74 8.56
N GLU A 145 -17.99 -12.34 9.03
CA GLU A 145 -18.46 -12.53 10.41
C GLU A 145 -18.58 -14.01 10.78
N ASP A 146 -18.69 -14.89 9.78
CA ASP A 146 -18.81 -16.33 9.99
C ASP A 146 -17.56 -16.94 10.62
N ALA A 147 -16.39 -16.30 10.47
CA ALA A 147 -15.17 -16.72 11.14
C ALA A 147 -15.26 -16.54 12.67
N VAL A 148 -15.98 -15.52 13.13
CA VAL A 148 -16.26 -15.28 14.55
C VAL A 148 -17.28 -16.30 15.04
N TRP A 149 -18.36 -16.51 14.27
CA TRP A 149 -19.38 -17.52 14.59
C TRP A 149 -18.76 -18.91 14.74
N LEU A 150 -17.88 -19.32 13.83
CA LEU A 150 -17.21 -20.62 13.87
C LEU A 150 -16.32 -20.78 15.11
N ALA A 151 -15.64 -19.71 15.53
CA ALA A 151 -14.78 -19.71 16.71
C ALA A 151 -15.55 -19.84 18.03
N LEU A 152 -16.86 -19.56 18.02
CA LEU A 152 -17.74 -19.62 19.19
C LEU A 152 -18.39 -21.00 19.39
N LEU A 153 -18.29 -21.93 18.43
CA LEU A 153 -18.85 -23.27 18.58
C LEU A 153 -18.18 -24.04 19.71
N SER A 154 -18.98 -24.75 20.53
CA SER A 154 -18.45 -25.53 21.65
C SER A 154 -17.58 -26.71 21.18
N PRO A 155 -16.28 -26.75 21.54
CA PRO A 155 -15.42 -27.88 21.21
C PRO A 155 -15.87 -29.19 21.88
N ALA A 156 -16.56 -29.10 23.02
CA ALA A 156 -17.12 -30.24 23.73
C ALA A 156 -18.28 -30.88 22.95
N LEU A 157 -19.18 -30.07 22.37
CA LEU A 157 -20.28 -30.58 21.54
C LEU A 157 -19.75 -31.21 20.24
N LEU A 158 -18.76 -30.59 19.59
CA LEU A 158 -18.13 -31.18 18.40
C LEU A 158 -17.41 -32.49 18.72
N THR A 159 -16.80 -32.60 19.90
CA THR A 159 -16.22 -33.86 20.38
C THR A 159 -17.28 -34.94 20.50
N LYS A 160 -18.41 -34.65 21.16
CA LYS A 160 -19.55 -35.58 21.30
C LYS A 160 -20.11 -35.99 19.94
N LEU A 161 -20.32 -35.02 19.04
CA LEU A 161 -20.80 -35.30 17.69
C LEU A 161 -19.82 -36.20 16.92
N ALA A 162 -18.51 -35.91 16.97
CA ALA A 162 -17.49 -36.72 16.31
C ALA A 162 -17.43 -38.15 16.85
N THR A 163 -17.54 -38.33 18.18
CA THR A 163 -17.61 -39.67 18.79
C THR A 163 -18.88 -40.41 18.40
N LEU A 164 -20.00 -39.69 18.22
CA LEU A 164 -21.28 -40.28 17.85
C LEU A 164 -21.34 -40.66 16.37
N VAL A 165 -20.75 -39.86 15.49
CA VAL A 165 -20.56 -40.23 14.08
C VAL A 165 -19.71 -41.51 13.98
N GLY A 166 -18.67 -41.65 14.81
CA GLY A 166 -17.89 -42.88 14.90
C GLY A 166 -17.10 -43.22 13.64
N GLU A 167 -16.60 -44.45 13.56
CA GLU A 167 -15.85 -44.94 12.39
C GLU A 167 -16.79 -45.69 11.43
N PRO A 168 -16.68 -45.44 10.10
CA PRO A 168 -17.47 -46.16 9.11
C PRO A 168 -17.00 -47.63 9.02
N LEU A 169 -17.88 -48.53 8.56
CA LEU A 169 -17.50 -49.93 8.33
C LEU A 169 -16.50 -50.01 7.15
N PRO A 170 -15.46 -50.87 7.23
CA PRO A 170 -14.59 -51.16 6.10
C PRO A 170 -15.40 -51.62 4.87
N PRO A 171 -15.02 -51.22 3.64
CA PRO A 171 -13.78 -50.57 3.23
C PRO A 171 -13.78 -49.02 3.27
N ALA A 172 -14.79 -48.38 3.84
CA ALA A 172 -14.90 -46.93 3.83
C ALA A 172 -13.79 -46.25 4.66
N PRO A 173 -13.19 -45.15 4.18
CA PRO A 173 -12.07 -44.51 4.84
C PRO A 173 -12.50 -43.75 6.10
N VAL A 174 -11.65 -43.78 7.13
CA VAL A 174 -11.88 -43.07 8.40
C VAL A 174 -11.69 -41.56 8.18
N PRO A 175 -12.71 -40.71 8.41
CA PRO A 175 -12.63 -39.26 8.17
C PRO A 175 -11.44 -38.58 8.87
N ALA A 176 -11.20 -38.95 10.13
CA ALA A 176 -10.12 -38.37 10.92
C ALA A 176 -8.73 -38.71 10.36
N ALA A 177 -8.54 -39.90 9.81
CA ALA A 177 -7.29 -40.30 9.16
C ALA A 177 -7.06 -39.53 7.87
N ARG A 178 -8.12 -39.33 7.07
CA ARG A 178 -8.07 -38.53 5.83
C ARG A 178 -7.70 -37.07 6.10
N VAL A 179 -8.37 -36.41 7.04
CA VAL A 179 -8.06 -35.01 7.40
C VAL A 179 -6.63 -34.89 7.94
N ARG A 180 -6.19 -35.86 8.76
CA ARG A 180 -4.81 -35.91 9.26
C ARG A 180 -3.81 -36.01 8.11
N SER A 181 -4.04 -36.90 7.13
CA SER A 181 -3.19 -37.00 5.93
C SER A 181 -3.12 -35.67 5.17
N ASP A 182 -4.26 -35.03 4.93
CA ASP A 182 -4.31 -33.74 4.21
C ASP A 182 -3.55 -32.62 4.97
N LEU A 183 -3.62 -32.61 6.30
CA LEU A 183 -2.84 -31.68 7.15
C LEU A 183 -1.33 -31.93 7.03
N MET A 184 -0.91 -33.19 6.99
CA MET A 184 0.51 -33.54 6.84
C MET A 184 1.03 -33.22 5.44
N ASP A 185 0.25 -33.49 4.40
CA ASP A 185 0.56 -33.09 3.02
C ASP A 185 0.69 -31.56 2.89
N ALA A 186 -0.21 -30.82 3.56
CA ALA A 186 -0.15 -29.37 3.61
C ALA A 186 1.11 -28.87 4.32
N LEU A 187 1.49 -29.49 5.44
CA LEU A 187 2.73 -29.17 6.16
C LEU A 187 3.96 -29.37 5.27
N MET A 188 4.01 -30.45 4.48
CA MET A 188 5.09 -30.69 3.52
C MET A 188 5.13 -29.62 2.41
N LEU A 189 3.98 -29.33 1.80
CA LEU A 189 3.90 -28.34 0.72
C LEU A 189 4.31 -26.94 1.20
N LEU A 190 3.85 -26.54 2.39
CA LEU A 190 4.23 -25.27 3.01
C LEU A 190 5.72 -25.22 3.29
N ALA A 191 6.33 -26.31 3.79
CA ALA A 191 7.75 -26.36 4.05
C ALA A 191 8.58 -26.17 2.78
N VAL A 192 8.23 -26.86 1.69
CA VAL A 192 8.93 -26.74 0.39
C VAL A 192 8.82 -25.33 -0.17
N GLN A 193 7.60 -24.76 -0.18
CA GLN A 193 7.39 -23.40 -0.70
C GLN A 193 8.11 -22.33 0.15
N THR A 194 8.05 -22.48 1.47
CA THR A 194 8.70 -21.55 2.40
C THR A 194 10.21 -21.63 2.29
N ALA A 195 10.76 -22.85 2.15
CA ALA A 195 12.18 -23.07 1.91
C ALA A 195 12.65 -22.40 0.60
N ALA A 196 11.90 -22.61 -0.48
CA ALA A 196 12.19 -21.99 -1.77
C ALA A 196 12.25 -20.46 -1.65
N LEU A 197 11.25 -19.83 -1.03
CA LEU A 197 11.22 -18.38 -0.82
C LEU A 197 12.36 -17.89 0.08
N GLY A 198 12.64 -18.58 1.18
CA GLY A 198 13.67 -18.19 2.15
C GLY A 198 15.10 -18.36 1.64
N THR A 199 15.31 -19.13 0.57
CA THR A 199 16.62 -19.35 -0.06
C THR A 199 16.90 -18.46 -1.27
N MET A 200 15.93 -17.65 -1.68
CA MET A 200 16.09 -16.68 -2.77
C MET A 200 17.21 -15.67 -2.45
N GLU A 201 17.93 -15.24 -3.50
CA GLU A 201 19.09 -14.34 -3.38
C GLU A 201 18.75 -13.03 -2.65
N ASP A 202 17.61 -12.42 -2.95
CA ASP A 202 17.19 -11.15 -2.35
C ASP A 202 16.90 -11.23 -0.84
N VAL A 203 16.46 -12.40 -0.35
CA VAL A 203 16.33 -12.72 1.07
C VAL A 203 17.69 -13.04 1.67
N ARG A 204 18.48 -13.86 0.99
CA ARG A 204 19.74 -14.41 1.50
C ARG A 204 20.84 -13.34 1.65
N ASP A 205 20.94 -12.41 0.70
CA ASP A 205 21.87 -11.26 0.75
C ASP A 205 21.61 -10.32 1.93
N ARG A 206 20.44 -10.42 2.56
CA ARG A 206 19.99 -9.57 3.66
C ARG A 206 19.79 -10.36 4.96
N ALA A 207 20.03 -11.68 4.93
CA ALA A 207 19.97 -12.56 6.08
C ALA A 207 21.27 -12.47 6.89
N PRO A 208 21.28 -12.90 8.17
CA PRO A 208 22.51 -13.03 8.93
C PRO A 208 23.53 -13.94 8.22
N GLU A 209 24.80 -13.52 8.22
CA GLU A 209 25.92 -14.28 7.66
C GLU A 209 26.00 -15.66 8.32
N THR A 210 25.52 -16.67 7.59
CA THR A 210 25.47 -18.06 8.02
C THR A 210 25.81 -18.94 6.83
N SER A 211 26.44 -20.09 7.08
CA SER A 211 26.69 -21.04 5.99
C SER A 211 25.36 -21.46 5.34
N PHE A 212 25.34 -21.62 4.02
CA PHE A 212 24.10 -21.98 3.31
C PHE A 212 23.43 -23.23 3.91
N ARG A 213 24.24 -24.22 4.32
CA ARG A 213 23.77 -25.46 4.97
C ARG A 213 23.15 -25.24 6.35
N ALA A 214 23.52 -24.18 7.05
CA ALA A 214 22.97 -23.82 8.36
C ALA A 214 21.65 -23.05 8.28
N SER A 215 21.17 -22.73 7.07
CA SER A 215 19.91 -22.00 6.90
C SER A 215 18.73 -22.76 7.52
N PRO A 216 17.95 -22.12 8.41
CA PRO A 216 16.77 -22.76 9.02
C PRO A 216 15.70 -23.08 7.97
N PHE A 217 15.65 -22.34 6.87
CA PHE A 217 14.73 -22.62 5.76
C PHE A 217 15.00 -23.97 5.09
N LEU A 218 16.25 -24.42 5.01
CA LEU A 218 16.58 -25.76 4.49
C LEU A 218 16.21 -26.86 5.49
N ARG A 219 16.43 -26.61 6.79
CA ARG A 219 16.07 -27.54 7.87
C ARG A 219 14.55 -27.78 7.96
N LEU A 220 13.74 -26.81 7.57
CA LEU A 220 12.29 -26.86 7.67
C LEU A 220 11.69 -28.10 6.98
N ARG A 221 12.19 -28.47 5.79
CA ARG A 221 11.74 -29.68 5.07
C ARG A 221 12.05 -30.94 5.87
N MET A 222 13.26 -31.07 6.39
CA MET A 222 13.71 -32.25 7.13
C MET A 222 12.88 -32.46 8.40
N VAL A 223 12.58 -31.37 9.11
CA VAL A 223 11.78 -31.45 10.33
C VAL A 223 10.32 -31.80 10.03
N CYS A 224 9.73 -31.25 8.97
CA CYS A 224 8.39 -31.66 8.53
C CYS A 224 8.34 -33.14 8.08
N ASP A 225 9.40 -33.65 7.44
CA ASP A 225 9.50 -35.07 7.10
C ASP A 225 9.60 -35.96 8.33
N ALA A 226 10.31 -35.52 9.37
CA ALA A 226 10.35 -36.22 10.65
C ALA A 226 8.97 -36.26 11.34
N VAL A 227 8.22 -35.16 11.31
CA VAL A 227 6.83 -35.09 11.78
C VAL A 227 5.95 -36.08 11.01
N LEU A 228 6.14 -36.22 9.69
CA LEU A 228 5.42 -37.20 8.88
C LEU A 228 5.79 -38.65 9.26
N ALA A 229 7.08 -38.96 9.25
CA ALA A 229 7.57 -40.33 9.46
C ALA A 229 7.27 -40.88 10.86
N ARG A 230 7.17 -40.00 11.88
CA ARG A 230 6.92 -40.37 13.28
C ARG A 230 5.50 -40.01 13.73
N ASP A 231 4.59 -39.83 12.78
CA ASP A 231 3.17 -39.54 13.02
C ASP A 231 2.93 -38.44 14.07
N ALA A 232 3.57 -37.29 13.87
CA ALA A 232 3.50 -36.11 14.73
C ALA A 232 3.84 -36.38 16.22
N ALA A 233 4.87 -37.19 16.47
CA ALA A 233 5.43 -37.39 17.80
C ALA A 233 5.83 -36.04 18.46
N SER A 234 5.67 -35.95 19.78
CA SER A 234 5.81 -34.68 20.51
C SER A 234 7.21 -34.05 20.44
N ASP A 235 8.26 -34.85 20.29
CA ASP A 235 9.63 -34.38 20.03
C ASP A 235 9.74 -33.72 18.65
N THR A 236 9.25 -34.38 17.60
CA THR A 236 9.28 -33.85 16.22
C THR A 236 8.47 -32.56 16.06
N LEU A 237 7.35 -32.41 16.78
CA LEU A 237 6.57 -31.17 16.79
C LEU A 237 7.29 -30.03 17.52
N ARG A 238 8.07 -30.36 18.55
CA ARG A 238 8.94 -29.38 19.26
C ARG A 238 10.04 -28.89 18.34
N ASP A 239 10.70 -29.80 17.63
CA ASP A 239 11.73 -29.47 16.65
C ASP A 239 11.17 -28.58 15.53
N LEU A 240 9.93 -28.84 15.09
CA LEU A 240 9.24 -28.01 14.11
C LEU A 240 9.01 -26.59 14.63
N ALA A 241 8.50 -26.45 15.86
CA ALA A 241 8.29 -25.14 16.48
C ALA A 241 9.60 -24.35 16.58
N THR A 242 10.68 -24.98 17.06
CA THR A 242 12.01 -24.35 17.12
C THR A 242 12.50 -23.94 15.73
N CYS A 243 12.38 -24.80 14.72
CA CYS A 243 12.80 -24.47 13.35
C CYS A 243 11.97 -23.33 12.75
N VAL A 244 10.68 -23.24 13.08
CA VAL A 244 9.81 -22.14 12.66
C VAL A 244 10.25 -20.82 13.31
N ASP A 245 10.56 -20.83 14.60
CA ASP A 245 11.05 -19.63 15.30
C ASP A 245 12.41 -19.17 14.76
N ASP A 246 13.34 -20.10 14.46
CA ASP A 246 14.60 -19.78 13.78
C ASP A 246 14.33 -19.08 12.43
N CYS A 247 13.38 -19.58 11.63
CA CYS A 247 13.00 -18.95 10.36
C CYS A 247 12.40 -17.55 10.58
N ARG A 248 11.60 -17.34 11.62
CA ARG A 248 11.04 -16.02 11.96
C ARG A 248 12.12 -15.01 12.31
N LEU A 249 13.16 -15.42 13.05
CA LEU A 249 14.30 -14.56 13.36
C LEU A 249 15.01 -14.09 12.10
N VAL A 250 15.18 -14.96 11.10
CA VAL A 250 15.72 -14.57 9.79
C VAL A 250 14.80 -13.57 9.09
N VAL A 251 13.49 -13.80 9.05
CA VAL A 251 12.51 -12.86 8.47
C VAL A 251 12.56 -11.48 9.14
N VAL A 252 12.68 -11.44 10.47
CA VAL A 252 12.82 -10.18 11.24
C VAL A 252 14.12 -9.47 10.88
N SER A 253 15.23 -10.20 10.79
CA SER A 253 16.54 -9.65 10.39
C SER A 253 16.49 -9.05 8.98
N VAL A 254 15.96 -9.79 8.01
CA VAL A 254 15.84 -9.35 6.62
C VAL A 254 14.92 -8.12 6.52
N SER A 255 13.81 -8.11 7.27
CA SER A 255 12.90 -6.96 7.31
C SER A 255 13.58 -5.71 7.86
N ARG A 256 14.38 -5.84 8.93
CA ARG A 256 15.18 -4.74 9.49
C ARG A 256 16.22 -4.22 8.49
N HIS A 257 16.92 -5.12 7.80
CA HIS A 257 17.87 -4.74 6.76
C HIS A 257 17.18 -4.04 5.58
N LEU A 258 15.97 -4.47 5.22
CA LEU A 258 15.15 -3.84 4.17
C LEU A 258 14.76 -2.39 4.53
N GLU A 259 14.44 -2.13 5.79
CA GLU A 259 14.13 -0.77 6.25
C GLU A 259 15.34 0.18 6.14
N ALA A 260 16.56 -0.33 6.32
CA ALA A 260 17.81 0.44 6.20
C ALA A 260 18.28 0.59 4.74
N SER A 261 18.26 -0.49 3.96
CA SER A 261 18.92 -0.58 2.64
C SER A 261 17.97 -0.41 1.45
N GLY A 262 16.76 0.11 1.67
CA GLY A 262 15.74 0.35 0.64
C GLY A 262 14.73 -0.79 0.52
N VAL A 263 13.51 -0.47 0.05
CA VAL A 263 12.36 -1.37 0.09
C VAL A 263 11.99 -1.88 -1.30
N SER A 264 11.65 -3.17 -1.39
CA SER A 264 11.05 -3.81 -2.57
C SER A 264 9.71 -4.42 -2.21
N VAL A 265 8.68 -4.12 -3.01
CA VAL A 265 7.32 -4.63 -2.79
C VAL A 265 7.29 -6.15 -2.95
N ASP A 266 8.04 -6.70 -3.91
CA ASP A 266 8.08 -8.15 -4.12
C ASP A 266 8.78 -8.86 -2.96
N LEU A 267 9.87 -8.29 -2.42
CA LEU A 267 10.54 -8.86 -1.26
C LEU A 267 9.65 -8.77 0.00
N VAL A 268 8.99 -7.63 0.24
CA VAL A 268 7.99 -7.48 1.31
C VAL A 268 6.90 -8.54 1.20
N TYR A 269 6.35 -8.72 -0.01
CA TYR A 269 5.30 -9.69 -0.28
C TYR A 269 5.78 -11.13 -0.02
N ARG A 270 7.03 -11.47 -0.38
CA ARG A 270 7.63 -12.79 -0.09
C ARG A 270 7.83 -13.01 1.41
N LEU A 271 8.35 -12.02 2.14
CA LEU A 271 8.52 -12.10 3.59
C LEU A 271 7.16 -12.29 4.29
N GLU A 272 6.13 -11.60 3.82
CA GLU A 272 4.77 -11.78 4.32
C GLU A 272 4.25 -13.19 4.03
N ARG A 273 4.48 -13.71 2.82
CA ARG A 273 4.11 -15.09 2.47
C ARG A 273 4.85 -16.11 3.35
N ILE A 274 6.14 -15.94 3.60
CA ILE A 274 6.93 -16.78 4.52
C ILE A 274 6.29 -16.72 5.92
N ARG A 275 6.06 -15.52 6.47
CA ARG A 275 5.47 -15.33 7.79
C ARG A 275 4.13 -16.06 7.95
N ARG A 276 3.22 -15.90 6.99
CA ARG A 276 1.91 -16.58 7.01
C ARG A 276 2.03 -18.09 6.86
N SER A 277 2.98 -18.56 6.06
CA SER A 277 3.22 -19.99 5.89
C SER A 277 3.74 -20.61 7.19
N LEU A 278 4.65 -19.93 7.90
CA LEU A 278 5.15 -20.32 9.22
C LEU A 278 4.02 -20.35 10.27
N GLU A 279 3.18 -19.33 10.34
CA GLU A 279 1.98 -19.30 11.20
C GLU A 279 1.02 -20.48 10.91
N ARG A 280 0.81 -20.79 9.62
CA ARG A 280 -0.04 -21.91 9.19
C ARG A 280 0.56 -23.26 9.61
N MET A 281 1.88 -23.45 9.43
CA MET A 281 2.57 -24.68 9.82
C MET A 281 2.45 -24.95 11.32
N GLU A 282 2.59 -23.91 12.17
CA GLU A 282 2.36 -24.06 13.61
C GLU A 282 0.91 -24.37 13.97
N ALA A 283 -0.05 -23.73 13.31
CA ALA A 283 -1.47 -24.02 13.56
C ALA A 283 -1.80 -25.48 13.20
N ILE A 284 -1.26 -25.98 12.09
CA ILE A 284 -1.36 -27.40 11.71
C ILE A 284 -0.69 -28.29 12.76
N ALA A 285 0.53 -27.96 13.19
CA ALA A 285 1.27 -28.70 14.20
C ALA A 285 0.52 -28.81 15.54
N ARG A 286 -0.14 -27.73 15.99
CA ARG A 286 -0.99 -27.74 17.18
C ARG A 286 -2.18 -28.69 17.05
N VAL A 287 -2.86 -28.70 15.90
CA VAL A 287 -3.96 -29.65 15.63
C VAL A 287 -3.46 -31.10 15.65
N LEU A 288 -2.31 -31.36 15.01
CA LEU A 288 -1.73 -32.70 14.93
C LEU A 288 -1.25 -33.23 16.29
N GLY A 289 -0.70 -32.36 17.14
CA GLY A 289 -0.19 -32.66 18.47
C GLY A 289 -1.22 -32.64 19.60
N ALA A 290 -2.39 -32.04 19.37
CA ALA A 290 -3.43 -31.98 20.39
C ALA A 290 -4.02 -33.38 20.69
N PRO A 291 -4.22 -33.73 21.99
CA PRO A 291 -4.90 -34.96 22.38
C PRO A 291 -6.28 -35.10 21.73
N ARG A 292 -6.71 -36.34 21.44
CA ARG A 292 -8.06 -36.62 20.92
C ARG A 292 -9.11 -36.07 21.88
N GLY A 293 -10.19 -35.53 21.34
CA GLY A 293 -11.29 -34.93 22.09
C GLY A 293 -11.30 -33.40 22.01
N GLU A 294 -11.73 -32.76 23.09
CA GLU A 294 -11.97 -31.31 23.14
C GLU A 294 -10.73 -30.46 22.77
N PRO A 295 -9.51 -30.76 23.24
CA PRO A 295 -8.34 -29.97 22.90
C PRO A 295 -8.07 -29.89 21.39
N ARG A 296 -8.25 -31.01 20.66
CA ARG A 296 -8.03 -31.05 19.21
C ARG A 296 -9.08 -30.26 18.44
N TRP A 297 -10.35 -30.32 18.86
CA TRP A 297 -11.40 -29.52 18.24
C TRP A 297 -11.19 -28.03 18.46
N ARG A 298 -10.66 -27.63 19.62
CA ARG A 298 -10.30 -26.22 19.89
C ARG A 298 -9.24 -25.71 18.91
N GLU A 299 -8.16 -26.46 18.71
CA GLU A 299 -7.12 -26.10 17.75
C GLU A 299 -7.65 -26.13 16.30
N ALA A 300 -8.50 -27.12 15.97
CA ALA A 300 -9.08 -27.25 14.62
C ALA A 300 -10.02 -26.08 14.28
N LEU A 301 -10.87 -25.65 15.22
CA LEU A 301 -11.70 -24.45 15.07
C LEU A 301 -10.83 -23.20 14.92
N GLY A 302 -9.78 -23.07 15.72
CA GLY A 302 -8.81 -21.96 15.59
C GLY A 302 -8.18 -21.90 14.19
N LEU A 303 -7.76 -23.05 13.66
CA LEU A 303 -7.20 -23.17 12.31
C LEU A 303 -8.23 -22.79 11.23
N LEU A 304 -9.46 -23.33 11.31
CA LEU A 304 -10.52 -23.08 10.33
C LEU A 304 -11.01 -21.63 10.36
N SER A 305 -11.17 -21.03 11.54
CA SER A 305 -11.55 -19.63 11.69
C SER A 305 -10.48 -18.69 11.13
N ASP A 306 -9.19 -19.01 11.32
CA ASP A 306 -8.10 -18.25 10.70
C ASP A 306 -8.08 -18.40 9.17
N LEU A 307 -8.24 -19.63 8.65
CA LEU A 307 -8.36 -19.89 7.21
C LEU A 307 -9.49 -19.08 6.59
N LEU A 308 -10.67 -19.10 7.21
CA LEU A 308 -11.86 -18.42 6.72
C LEU A 308 -11.68 -16.89 6.73
N ARG A 309 -11.18 -16.34 7.83
CA ARG A 309 -10.88 -14.90 7.94
C ARG A 309 -9.92 -14.45 6.83
N ARG A 310 -8.88 -15.24 6.55
CA ARG A 310 -7.90 -14.93 5.50
C ARG A 310 -8.48 -15.13 4.10
N ALA A 311 -9.29 -16.16 3.88
CA ALA A 311 -9.96 -16.39 2.61
C ALA A 311 -10.87 -15.22 2.19
N HIS A 312 -11.60 -14.63 3.14
CA HIS A 312 -12.38 -13.42 2.87
C HIS A 312 -11.50 -12.20 2.62
N ALA A 313 -10.43 -12.02 3.41
CA ALA A 313 -9.49 -10.92 3.19
C ALA A 313 -8.80 -11.00 1.81
N ASP A 314 -8.59 -12.21 1.28
CA ASP A 314 -7.94 -12.43 -0.01
C ASP A 314 -8.80 -12.02 -1.21
N ARG A 315 -10.12 -11.89 -1.06
CA ARG A 315 -10.99 -11.34 -2.10
C ARG A 315 -10.82 -9.84 -2.32
N SER A 316 -10.22 -9.12 -1.36
CA SER A 316 -10.05 -7.67 -1.46
C SER A 316 -8.71 -7.29 -2.10
N VAL A 317 -8.77 -6.71 -3.31
CA VAL A 317 -7.63 -6.06 -3.96
C VAL A 317 -7.16 -4.85 -3.15
N GLY A 318 -8.11 -4.06 -2.65
CA GLY A 318 -7.82 -2.88 -1.83
C GLY A 318 -7.03 -3.23 -0.56
N GLU A 319 -7.39 -4.33 0.11
CA GLU A 319 -6.68 -4.78 1.30
C GLU A 319 -5.27 -5.28 0.99
N LEU A 320 -5.08 -5.98 -0.14
CA LEU A 320 -3.77 -6.43 -0.59
C LEU A 320 -2.82 -5.26 -0.85
N VAL A 321 -3.31 -4.27 -1.61
CA VAL A 321 -2.56 -3.05 -1.93
C VAL A 321 -2.25 -2.30 -0.65
N ARG A 322 -3.24 -2.10 0.23
CA ARG A 322 -3.08 -1.41 1.50
C ARG A 322 -2.04 -2.07 2.41
N ARG A 323 -2.00 -3.40 2.49
CA ARG A 323 -1.04 -4.12 3.35
C ARG A 323 0.38 -4.13 2.79
N ASN A 324 0.56 -4.40 1.50
CA ASN A 324 1.90 -4.60 0.93
C ASN A 324 2.54 -3.31 0.39
N ALA A 325 1.75 -2.38 -0.17
CA ALA A 325 2.28 -1.13 -0.72
C ALA A 325 2.60 -0.08 0.36
N ARG A 326 2.12 -0.27 1.60
CA ARG A 326 2.32 0.69 2.70
C ARG A 326 3.79 0.87 3.06
N MET A 327 4.59 -0.20 3.16
CA MET A 327 6.01 -0.08 3.46
C MET A 327 6.77 0.67 2.37
N LEU A 328 6.47 0.37 1.10
CA LEU A 328 7.06 1.10 -0.02
C LEU A 328 6.65 2.58 0.01
N ALA A 329 5.35 2.87 0.17
CA ALA A 329 4.85 4.23 0.25
C ALA A 329 5.51 5.01 1.40
N ARG A 330 5.58 4.40 2.59
CA ARG A 330 6.28 4.97 3.76
C ARG A 330 7.73 5.29 3.43
N LYS A 331 8.47 4.35 2.81
CA LYS A 331 9.89 4.56 2.51
C LYS A 331 10.14 5.59 1.40
N ILE A 332 9.31 5.61 0.37
CA ILE A 332 9.37 6.64 -0.69
C ILE A 332 9.16 8.03 -0.08
N ILE A 333 8.21 8.16 0.85
CA ILE A 333 7.90 9.42 1.53
C ILE A 333 9.03 9.82 2.49
N GLU A 334 9.57 8.89 3.28
CA GLU A 334 10.71 9.17 4.17
C GLU A 334 11.93 9.67 3.39
N ARG A 335 12.25 9.03 2.26
CA ARG A 335 13.35 9.47 1.38
C ARG A 335 13.08 10.83 0.75
N ALA A 336 11.85 11.06 0.29
CA ALA A 336 11.44 12.38 -0.18
C ALA A 336 11.56 13.45 0.93
N GLY A 337 11.31 13.09 2.20
CA GLY A 337 11.42 13.98 3.37
C GLY A 337 12.84 14.27 3.85
N HIS A 338 13.78 13.32 3.73
CA HIS A 338 15.21 13.55 4.09
C HIS A 338 15.83 14.68 3.27
N SER A 339 15.46 14.78 1.99
CA SER A 339 15.88 15.90 1.13
C SER A 339 15.31 17.26 1.59
N GLY A 340 14.33 17.26 2.50
CA GLY A 340 13.55 18.42 2.91
C GLY A 340 14.07 19.23 4.08
N GLU A 341 14.88 18.63 4.94
CA GLU A 341 15.40 19.29 6.14
C GLU A 341 16.22 20.53 5.76
N HIS A 342 17.03 20.45 4.71
CA HIS A 342 17.82 21.57 4.19
C HIS A 342 16.98 22.73 3.62
N TYR A 343 15.68 22.52 3.37
CA TYR A 343 14.77 23.60 2.93
C TYR A 343 14.10 24.34 4.09
N ILE A 344 14.30 23.91 5.34
CA ILE A 344 13.71 24.55 6.52
C ILE A 344 14.72 25.49 7.16
N THR A 345 14.46 26.79 7.07
CA THR A 345 15.30 27.86 7.64
C THR A 345 15.00 28.09 9.12
N SER A 346 16.04 28.29 9.91
CA SER A 346 16.07 28.47 11.36
C SER A 346 16.38 29.91 11.75
N THR A 347 17.32 30.53 11.02
CA THR A 347 17.90 31.85 11.32
C THR A 347 17.60 32.88 10.23
N ARG A 348 17.85 34.16 10.53
CA ARG A 348 17.79 35.25 9.53
C ARG A 348 18.77 35.07 8.38
N ALA A 349 19.98 34.61 8.68
CA ALA A 349 21.01 34.37 7.67
C ALA A 349 20.56 33.28 6.69
N GLU A 350 20.02 32.17 7.20
CA GLU A 350 19.44 31.10 6.38
C GLU A 350 18.25 31.58 5.54
N PHE A 351 17.39 32.44 6.10
CA PHE A 351 16.27 33.04 5.34
C PHE A 351 16.77 33.85 4.14
N HIS A 352 17.74 34.74 4.32
CA HIS A 352 18.30 35.52 3.22
C HIS A 352 19.06 34.64 2.21
N ALA A 353 19.81 33.64 2.67
CA ALA A 353 20.46 32.67 1.81
C ALA A 353 19.44 31.91 0.94
N MET A 354 18.29 31.54 1.50
CA MET A 354 17.19 30.92 0.76
C MET A 354 16.63 31.85 -0.32
N VAL A 355 16.41 33.14 -0.02
CA VAL A 355 15.95 34.13 -1.02
C VAL A 355 16.95 34.27 -2.17
N HIS A 356 18.25 34.36 -1.87
CA HIS A 356 19.30 34.49 -2.89
C HIS A 356 19.45 33.22 -3.74
N SER A 357 19.46 32.04 -3.12
CA SER A 357 19.48 30.76 -3.84
C SER A 357 18.23 30.62 -4.72
N ALA A 358 17.07 31.07 -4.24
CA ALA A 358 15.84 31.06 -5.02
C ALA A 358 15.82 32.11 -6.14
N ALA A 359 16.50 33.25 -6.00
CA ALA A 359 16.64 34.20 -7.09
C ALA A 359 17.30 33.56 -8.32
N GLY A 360 18.37 32.77 -8.12
CA GLY A 360 18.98 31.98 -9.19
C GLY A 360 18.00 31.01 -9.88
N GLY A 361 17.10 30.39 -9.11
CA GLY A 361 16.02 29.56 -9.65
C GLY A 361 15.04 30.36 -10.54
N GLY A 362 14.73 31.59 -10.15
CA GLY A 362 13.92 32.51 -10.95
C GLY A 362 14.59 32.89 -12.27
N LEU A 363 15.90 33.19 -12.24
CA LEU A 363 16.69 33.51 -13.43
C LEU A 363 16.70 32.36 -14.45
N VAL A 364 17.02 31.14 -14.01
CA VAL A 364 17.01 29.95 -14.89
C VAL A 364 15.61 29.69 -15.45
N THR A 365 14.57 29.90 -14.63
CA THR A 365 13.17 29.75 -15.09
C THR A 365 12.79 30.76 -16.17
N ALA A 366 13.27 32.01 -16.09
CA ALA A 366 13.00 33.02 -17.13
C ALA A 366 13.57 32.58 -18.48
N VAL A 367 14.80 32.04 -18.50
CA VAL A 367 15.42 31.47 -19.71
C VAL A 367 14.63 30.27 -20.23
N ALA A 368 14.16 29.39 -19.33
CA ALA A 368 13.34 28.25 -19.70
C ALA A 368 11.98 28.65 -20.31
N VAL A 369 11.37 29.73 -19.82
CA VAL A 369 10.13 30.30 -20.39
C VAL A 369 10.40 30.86 -21.80
N ALA A 370 11.47 31.63 -21.98
CA ALA A 370 11.85 32.14 -23.29
C ALA A 370 12.11 31.01 -24.30
N SER A 371 12.87 30.01 -23.88
CA SER A 371 13.16 28.81 -24.66
C SER A 371 11.88 28.03 -25.01
N LYS A 372 10.93 27.89 -24.08
CA LYS A 372 9.62 27.28 -24.34
C LYS A 372 8.90 27.98 -25.49
N PHE A 373 8.78 29.31 -25.44
CA PHE A 373 8.10 30.06 -26.49
C PHE A 373 8.79 29.89 -27.86
N ALA A 374 10.12 29.96 -27.89
CA ALA A 374 10.90 29.72 -29.11
C ALA A 374 10.68 28.31 -29.66
N LEU A 375 10.74 27.28 -28.82
CA LEU A 375 10.50 25.89 -29.21
C LEU A 375 9.08 25.66 -29.73
N THR A 376 8.08 26.30 -29.12
CA THR A 376 6.69 26.20 -29.59
C THR A 376 6.45 26.93 -30.90
N ALA A 377 7.28 27.94 -31.22
CA ALA A 377 7.20 28.65 -32.49
C ALA A 377 7.73 27.84 -33.69
N LEU A 378 8.57 26.81 -33.44
CA LEU A 378 9.09 25.91 -34.48
C LEU A 378 8.03 24.99 -35.10
N ALA A 379 6.78 25.02 -34.61
CA ALA A 379 5.64 24.25 -35.12
C ALA A 379 5.93 22.75 -35.33
N LEU A 380 6.73 22.17 -34.43
CA LEU A 380 7.09 20.75 -34.46
C LEU A 380 5.85 19.86 -34.31
N ALA A 381 5.94 18.64 -34.85
CA ALA A 381 4.91 17.62 -34.62
C ALA A 381 4.73 17.36 -33.10
N PRO A 382 3.53 16.95 -32.64
CA PRO A 382 3.18 16.92 -31.21
C PRO A 382 4.19 16.16 -30.33
N PHE A 383 4.68 15.01 -30.80
CA PHE A 383 5.69 14.22 -30.08
C PHE A 383 7.01 14.99 -29.87
N PHE A 384 7.56 15.60 -30.93
CA PHE A 384 8.81 16.34 -30.84
C PHE A 384 8.66 17.65 -30.07
N SER A 385 7.48 18.30 -30.15
CA SER A 385 7.17 19.46 -29.31
C SER A 385 7.16 19.10 -27.83
N TRP A 386 6.51 17.98 -27.47
CA TRP A 386 6.53 17.45 -26.10
C TRP A 386 7.95 17.14 -25.63
N LEU A 387 8.72 16.41 -26.44
CA LEU A 387 10.09 16.03 -26.10
C LEU A 387 10.98 17.26 -25.89
N ALA A 388 10.92 18.24 -26.79
CA ALA A 388 11.75 19.44 -26.73
C ALA A 388 11.39 20.34 -25.53
N VAL A 389 10.09 20.59 -25.32
CA VAL A 389 9.64 21.41 -24.17
C VAL A 389 9.89 20.68 -22.85
N GLY A 390 9.66 19.36 -22.81
CA GLY A 390 9.93 18.52 -21.65
C GLY A 390 11.41 18.50 -21.28
N LEU A 391 12.30 18.37 -22.29
CA LEU A 391 13.74 18.43 -22.10
C LEU A 391 14.19 19.82 -21.64
N ASN A 392 13.64 20.90 -22.22
CA ASN A 392 13.91 22.27 -21.77
C ASN A 392 13.61 22.45 -20.27
N TYR A 393 12.45 21.97 -19.81
CA TYR A 393 12.11 22.04 -18.40
C TYR A 393 12.98 21.13 -17.53
N ALA A 394 13.22 19.89 -17.94
CA ALA A 394 14.06 18.96 -17.20
C ALA A 394 15.50 19.51 -17.03
N VAL A 395 16.10 20.03 -18.11
CA VAL A 395 17.41 20.68 -18.07
C VAL A 395 17.39 21.90 -17.16
N ALA A 396 16.38 22.77 -17.25
CA ALA A 396 16.27 23.93 -16.37
C ALA A 396 16.22 23.52 -14.88
N PHE A 397 15.40 22.53 -14.53
CA PHE A 397 15.31 22.05 -13.15
C PHE A 397 16.60 21.37 -12.66
N LEU A 398 17.28 20.61 -13.53
CA LEU A 398 18.57 20.02 -13.21
C LEU A 398 19.66 21.09 -13.02
N LEU A 399 19.68 22.13 -13.86
CA LEU A 399 20.60 23.26 -13.70
C LEU A 399 20.37 23.99 -12.38
N ILE A 400 19.11 24.26 -12.02
CA ILE A 400 18.76 24.84 -10.71
C ILE A 400 19.36 23.99 -9.58
N GLN A 401 19.22 22.66 -9.65
CA GLN A 401 19.74 21.76 -8.65
C GLN A 401 21.28 21.73 -8.60
N VAL A 402 21.95 21.58 -9.75
CA VAL A 402 23.42 21.46 -9.82
C VAL A 402 24.11 22.76 -9.39
N LEU A 403 23.49 23.92 -9.65
CA LEU A 403 24.01 25.22 -9.23
C LEU A 403 23.69 25.57 -7.78
N GLY A 404 22.99 24.70 -7.03
CA GLY A 404 22.59 24.97 -5.64
C GLY A 404 21.49 26.04 -5.51
N PHE A 405 20.76 26.30 -6.59
CA PHE A 405 19.60 27.19 -6.58
C PHE A 405 18.35 26.48 -6.08
N THR A 406 17.40 27.29 -5.61
CA THR A 406 16.16 26.79 -5.02
C THR A 406 14.96 27.04 -5.92
N LEU A 407 14.11 26.03 -6.07
CA LEU A 407 12.80 26.17 -6.70
C LEU A 407 11.70 26.02 -5.65
N ALA A 408 10.95 27.09 -5.41
CA ALA A 408 9.95 27.19 -4.35
C ALA A 408 8.88 26.10 -4.47
N THR A 409 8.44 25.77 -5.67
CA THR A 409 7.34 24.81 -5.92
C THR A 409 7.72 23.35 -5.69
N LYS A 410 9.00 23.03 -5.55
CA LYS A 410 9.48 21.67 -5.19
C LYS A 410 9.40 21.41 -3.68
N GLN A 411 9.49 22.47 -2.87
CA GLN A 411 9.55 22.37 -1.41
C GLN A 411 8.28 21.85 -0.73
N PRO A 412 7.04 22.17 -1.17
CA PRO A 412 5.84 21.87 -0.38
C PRO A 412 5.62 20.37 -0.18
N SER A 413 5.81 19.56 -1.22
CA SER A 413 5.70 18.10 -1.13
C SER A 413 6.77 17.48 -0.22
N VAL A 414 8.00 17.98 -0.34
CA VAL A 414 9.16 17.50 0.41
C VAL A 414 9.07 17.87 1.90
N THR A 415 8.77 19.13 2.21
CA THR A 415 8.60 19.63 3.58
C THR A 415 7.37 19.03 4.28
N ALA A 416 6.30 18.71 3.54
CA ALA A 416 5.16 17.96 4.08
C ALA A 416 5.55 16.54 4.50
N ALA A 417 6.42 15.87 3.73
CA ALA A 417 6.96 14.57 4.09
C ALA A 417 7.86 14.65 5.34
N THR A 418 8.71 15.67 5.45
CA THR A 418 9.50 15.95 6.66
C THR A 418 8.61 16.21 7.88
N LEU A 419 7.53 16.99 7.72
CA LEU A 419 6.57 17.27 8.78
C LEU A 419 5.94 15.98 9.32
N ALA A 420 5.48 15.10 8.42
CA ALA A 420 4.95 13.78 8.79
C ALA A 420 6.02 12.86 9.42
N GLY A 421 7.29 13.05 9.03
CA GLY A 421 8.50 12.53 9.67
C GLY A 421 8.51 12.79 11.18
N ALA A 422 8.37 14.05 11.57
CA ALA A 422 8.39 14.48 12.96
C ALA A 422 7.15 14.04 13.78
N VAL A 423 6.02 13.72 13.14
CA VAL A 423 4.81 13.25 13.83
C VAL A 423 4.93 11.80 14.29
N GLY A 424 5.80 10.99 13.69
CA GLY A 424 5.84 9.54 13.95
C GLY A 424 6.44 9.14 15.30
N GLU A 425 7.13 10.05 16.00
CA GLU A 425 7.99 9.73 17.14
C GLU A 425 7.51 10.46 18.41
N GLY A 426 7.26 9.73 19.50
CA GLY A 426 6.94 10.29 20.82
C GLY A 426 5.47 10.23 21.27
N ALA A 427 5.21 10.62 22.52
CA ALA A 427 3.87 10.65 23.11
C ALA A 427 2.99 11.77 22.51
N ARG A 428 1.67 11.70 22.68
CA ARG A 428 0.69 12.63 22.06
C ARG A 428 0.99 14.12 22.32
N GLY A 429 1.51 14.47 23.50
CA GLY A 429 1.89 15.84 23.86
C GLY A 429 3.12 16.32 23.08
N ASP A 430 4.17 15.50 23.01
CA ASP A 430 5.43 15.80 22.33
C ASP A 430 5.28 15.91 20.81
N ARG A 431 4.39 15.08 20.23
CA ARG A 431 4.03 15.17 18.81
C ARG A 431 3.40 16.51 18.47
N LEU A 432 2.49 16.99 19.32
CA LEU A 432 1.74 18.22 19.08
C LEU A 432 2.62 19.46 19.28
N SER A 433 3.52 19.47 20.27
CA SER A 433 4.47 20.57 20.49
C SER A 433 5.49 20.68 19.35
N SER A 434 6.13 19.57 18.97
CA SER A 434 7.10 19.51 17.85
C SER A 434 6.49 20.03 16.53
N LEU A 435 5.25 19.64 16.27
CA LEU A 435 4.48 20.07 15.09
C LEU A 435 4.19 21.59 15.07
N VAL A 436 3.78 22.15 16.20
CA VAL A 436 3.49 23.59 16.33
C VAL A 436 4.76 24.44 16.12
N ASP A 437 5.94 23.89 16.42
CA ASP A 437 7.22 24.57 16.23
C ASP A 437 7.79 24.45 14.81
N ILE A 438 7.50 23.37 14.08
CA ILE A 438 8.03 23.15 12.73
C ILE A 438 7.24 23.93 11.66
N ILE A 439 5.92 24.06 11.79
CA ILE A 439 5.09 24.68 10.74
C ILE A 439 5.45 26.15 10.45
N PRO A 440 5.63 27.04 11.45
CA PRO A 440 6.04 28.42 11.18
C PRO A 440 7.37 28.48 10.41
N ARG A 441 8.31 27.56 10.71
CA ARG A 441 9.59 27.44 10.00
C ARG A 441 9.42 26.98 8.56
N ILE A 442 8.53 26.02 8.31
CA ILE A 442 8.20 25.60 6.94
C ILE A 442 7.57 26.76 6.16
N THR A 443 6.57 27.45 6.73
CA THR A 443 5.85 28.55 6.08
C THR A 443 6.79 29.69 5.69
N ARG A 444 7.64 30.18 6.60
CA ARG A 444 8.57 31.26 6.29
C ARG A 444 9.62 30.87 5.25
N SER A 445 10.07 29.62 5.25
CA SER A 445 11.08 29.13 4.29
C SER A 445 10.53 29.05 2.87
N GLN A 446 9.27 28.62 2.75
CA GLN A 446 8.55 28.57 1.48
C GLN A 446 8.26 29.98 0.96
N LEU A 447 7.90 30.92 1.86
CA LEU A 447 7.76 32.33 1.50
C LEU A 447 9.09 32.92 1.02
N ALA A 448 10.20 32.65 1.69
CA ALA A 448 11.53 33.09 1.27
C ALA A 448 11.87 32.61 -0.15
N ALA A 449 11.67 31.32 -0.41
CA ALA A 449 11.92 30.74 -1.72
C ALA A 449 10.99 31.32 -2.79
N PHE A 450 9.71 31.51 -2.47
CA PHE A 450 8.74 32.11 -3.38
C PHE A 450 9.11 33.56 -3.73
N THR A 451 9.45 34.38 -2.74
CA THR A 451 9.90 35.76 -2.95
C THR A 451 11.15 35.82 -3.82
N GLY A 452 12.14 34.96 -3.58
CA GLY A 452 13.35 34.91 -4.42
C GLY A 452 13.06 34.51 -5.87
N ASN A 453 12.31 33.42 -6.08
CA ASN A 453 11.93 32.97 -7.43
C ASN A 453 11.17 34.07 -8.19
N LEU A 454 10.09 34.60 -7.61
CA LEU A 454 9.22 35.58 -8.29
C LEU A 454 9.92 36.93 -8.47
N GLY A 455 10.68 37.36 -7.46
CA GLY A 455 11.42 38.62 -7.49
C GLY A 455 12.50 38.65 -8.58
N CYS A 456 13.04 37.49 -8.99
CA CYS A 456 14.04 37.42 -10.05
C CYS A 456 13.45 37.05 -11.42
N VAL A 457 12.47 36.13 -11.49
CA VAL A 457 11.90 35.70 -12.79
C VAL A 457 11.22 36.85 -13.53
N LEU A 458 10.53 37.74 -12.82
CA LEU A 458 9.83 38.89 -13.39
C LEU A 458 10.81 39.84 -14.11
N PRO A 459 11.80 40.46 -13.44
CA PRO A 459 12.73 41.36 -14.10
C PRO A 459 13.60 40.66 -15.14
N ALA A 460 14.00 39.40 -14.92
CA ALA A 460 14.79 38.65 -15.90
C ALA A 460 14.02 38.41 -17.20
N ALA A 461 12.74 38.02 -17.11
CA ALA A 461 11.89 37.81 -18.29
C ALA A 461 11.61 39.12 -19.03
N VAL A 462 11.37 40.23 -18.32
CA VAL A 462 11.24 41.56 -18.94
C VAL A 462 12.54 41.94 -19.65
N ALA A 463 13.69 41.78 -19.00
CA ALA A 463 14.99 42.09 -19.59
C ALA A 463 15.26 41.27 -20.85
N LEU A 464 14.93 39.97 -20.86
CA LEU A 464 15.04 39.11 -22.04
C LEU A 464 14.14 39.58 -23.18
N ALA A 465 12.88 39.94 -22.88
CA ALA A 465 11.94 40.44 -23.89
C ALA A 465 12.41 41.77 -24.51
N LEU A 466 12.90 42.70 -23.68
CA LEU A 466 13.41 44.00 -24.14
C LEU A 466 14.73 43.86 -24.90
N ALA A 467 15.64 43.01 -24.45
CA ALA A 467 16.90 42.73 -25.13
C ALA A 467 16.66 42.14 -26.53
N TRP A 468 15.68 41.24 -26.65
CA TRP A 468 15.25 40.72 -27.95
C TRP A 468 14.70 41.83 -28.85
N GLN A 469 13.81 42.67 -28.32
CA GLN A 469 13.22 43.77 -29.08
C GLN A 469 14.29 44.76 -29.56
N ALA A 470 15.26 45.09 -28.72
CA ALA A 470 16.39 45.93 -29.08
C ALA A 470 17.27 45.28 -30.17
N ALA A 471 17.48 43.96 -30.12
CA ALA A 471 18.33 43.25 -31.08
C ALA A 471 17.66 42.94 -32.43
N ARG A 472 16.34 42.70 -32.45
CA ARG A 472 15.58 42.26 -33.64
C ARG A 472 14.63 43.31 -34.20
N GLY A 473 14.37 44.39 -33.47
CA GLY A 473 13.40 45.42 -33.83
C GLY A 473 11.93 44.98 -33.70
N THR A 474 11.66 43.75 -33.27
CA THR A 474 10.31 43.19 -33.11
C THR A 474 10.12 42.61 -31.71
N PRO A 475 8.89 42.65 -31.15
CA PRO A 475 8.64 42.09 -29.83
C PRO A 475 8.86 40.58 -29.82
N PHE A 476 9.36 40.03 -28.70
CA PHE A 476 9.64 38.60 -28.57
C PHE A 476 8.39 37.73 -28.77
N LEU A 477 7.23 38.20 -28.32
CA LEU A 477 5.93 37.60 -28.60
C LEU A 477 5.15 38.50 -29.56
N SER A 478 4.37 37.91 -30.46
CA SER A 478 3.40 38.69 -31.23
C SER A 478 2.33 39.26 -30.30
N PRO A 479 1.76 40.45 -30.60
CA PRO A 479 0.71 41.04 -29.76
C PRO A 479 -0.47 40.10 -29.50
N ALA A 480 -0.91 39.35 -30.52
CA ALA A 480 -1.96 38.35 -30.38
C ALA A 480 -1.58 37.22 -29.41
N LYS A 481 -0.34 36.72 -29.47
CA LYS A 481 0.14 35.67 -28.56
C LYS A 481 0.31 36.19 -27.13
N ALA A 482 0.74 37.43 -26.99
CA ALA A 482 0.88 38.09 -25.69
C ALA A 482 -0.50 38.27 -25.04
N GLN A 483 -1.50 38.77 -25.76
CA GLN A 483 -2.87 38.90 -25.25
C GLN A 483 -3.47 37.54 -24.88
N ALA A 484 -3.34 36.53 -25.75
CA ALA A 484 -3.80 35.17 -25.45
C ALA A 484 -3.12 34.58 -24.21
N THR A 485 -1.87 34.95 -23.93
CA THR A 485 -1.17 34.53 -22.71
C THR A 485 -1.80 35.17 -21.47
N VAL A 486 -2.10 36.48 -21.52
CA VAL A 486 -2.80 37.21 -20.45
C VAL A 486 -4.18 36.62 -20.17
N ASP A 487 -4.98 36.43 -21.22
CA ASP A 487 -6.35 35.90 -21.11
C ASP A 487 -6.36 34.49 -20.48
N SER A 488 -5.36 33.67 -20.84
CA SER A 488 -5.22 32.30 -20.33
C SER A 488 -4.90 32.21 -18.83
N MET A 489 -4.44 33.32 -18.23
CA MET A 489 -4.09 33.42 -16.81
C MET A 489 -5.19 34.03 -15.96
N HIS A 490 -6.23 34.62 -16.58
CA HIS A 490 -7.33 35.24 -15.85
C HIS A 490 -8.03 34.21 -14.95
N PRO A 491 -8.23 34.47 -13.65
CA PRO A 491 -8.69 33.45 -12.70
C PRO A 491 -10.11 32.94 -12.97
N TRP A 492 -11.01 33.83 -13.42
CA TRP A 492 -12.44 33.52 -13.60
C TRP A 492 -12.87 33.27 -15.05
N LYS A 493 -12.19 33.88 -16.03
CA LYS A 493 -12.50 33.77 -17.46
C LYS A 493 -11.78 32.60 -18.14
N SER A 494 -10.95 31.86 -17.41
CA SER A 494 -10.15 30.75 -17.94
C SER A 494 -10.15 29.54 -17.01
N GLY A 495 -9.67 28.39 -17.51
CA GLY A 495 -9.41 27.19 -16.70
C GLY A 495 -8.16 27.29 -15.80
N SER A 496 -7.60 28.47 -15.56
CA SER A 496 -6.30 28.65 -14.90
C SER A 496 -6.20 27.99 -13.51
N LEU A 497 -7.23 28.13 -12.67
CA LEU A 497 -7.22 27.56 -11.31
C LEU A 497 -7.30 26.03 -11.27
N PRO A 498 -8.20 25.34 -12.00
CA PRO A 498 -8.17 23.88 -12.06
C PRO A 498 -6.87 23.34 -12.70
N TYR A 499 -6.29 24.05 -13.68
CA TYR A 499 -4.98 23.69 -14.21
C TYR A 499 -3.84 23.91 -13.20
N ALA A 500 -3.95 24.90 -12.32
CA ALA A 500 -3.04 25.08 -11.20
C ALA A 500 -3.15 23.93 -10.18
N ALA A 501 -4.37 23.45 -9.92
CA ALA A 501 -4.60 22.29 -9.06
C ALA A 501 -3.99 21.02 -9.67
N LEU A 502 -4.22 20.77 -10.97
CA LEU A 502 -3.57 19.69 -11.71
C LEU A 502 -2.04 19.79 -11.62
N THR A 503 -1.48 20.99 -11.79
CA THR A 503 -0.04 21.23 -11.65
C THR A 503 0.44 20.88 -10.24
N GLY A 504 -0.32 21.19 -9.19
CA GLY A 504 -0.05 20.77 -7.82
C GLY A 504 0.00 19.24 -7.65
N VAL A 505 -0.87 18.51 -8.33
CA VAL A 505 -0.82 17.02 -8.38
C VAL A 505 0.47 16.55 -9.05
N LEU A 506 0.86 17.15 -10.17
CA LEU A 506 2.09 16.79 -10.89
C LEU A 506 3.36 17.09 -10.08
N LEU A 507 3.39 18.21 -9.34
CA LEU A 507 4.48 18.54 -8.40
C LEU A 507 4.63 17.45 -7.32
N TRP A 508 3.51 17.03 -6.72
CA TRP A 508 3.51 15.92 -5.77
C TRP A 508 3.98 14.61 -6.40
N LEU A 509 3.42 14.22 -7.56
CA LEU A 509 3.81 13.01 -8.28
C LEU A 509 5.30 12.99 -8.64
N SER A 510 5.87 14.13 -9.05
CA SER A 510 7.29 14.22 -9.32
C SER A 510 8.15 13.96 -8.07
N SER A 511 7.69 14.41 -6.89
CA SER A 511 8.39 14.18 -5.62
C SER A 511 8.34 12.70 -5.21
N VAL A 512 7.22 12.03 -5.47
CA VAL A 512 7.08 10.57 -5.32
C VAL A 512 8.04 9.83 -6.26
N ALA A 513 8.14 10.26 -7.53
CA ALA A 513 9.08 9.69 -8.49
C ALA A 513 10.54 9.88 -8.07
N GLY A 514 10.89 11.03 -7.48
CA GLY A 514 12.19 11.28 -6.86
C GLY A 514 12.50 10.29 -5.73
N GLY A 515 11.62 10.19 -4.73
CA GLY A 515 11.79 9.23 -3.63
C GLY A 515 11.83 7.77 -4.10
N TRP A 516 11.08 7.42 -5.15
CA TRP A 516 11.15 6.11 -5.79
C TRP A 516 12.51 5.85 -6.45
N LEU A 517 13.05 6.82 -7.20
CA LEU A 517 14.35 6.67 -7.86
C LEU A 517 15.49 6.55 -6.83
N GLU A 518 15.46 7.34 -5.76
CA GLU A 518 16.40 7.19 -4.66
C GLU A 518 16.31 5.81 -4.01
N ASN A 519 15.08 5.34 -3.72
CA ASN A 519 14.87 3.99 -3.22
C ASN A 519 15.41 2.92 -4.19
N PHE A 520 15.21 3.09 -5.49
CA PHE A 520 15.72 2.18 -6.51
C PHE A 520 17.26 2.12 -6.53
N VAL A 521 17.92 3.28 -6.49
CA VAL A 521 19.38 3.40 -6.46
C VAL A 521 19.97 2.69 -5.23
N VAL A 522 19.38 2.92 -4.05
CA VAL A 522 19.85 2.33 -2.79
C VAL A 522 19.53 0.84 -2.73
N TYR A 523 18.30 0.43 -3.06
CA TYR A 523 17.88 -0.98 -3.03
C TYR A 523 18.73 -1.88 -3.93
N ARG A 524 19.12 -1.39 -5.10
CA ARG A 524 19.97 -2.11 -6.07
C ARG A 524 21.46 -1.99 -5.78
N ARG A 525 21.87 -1.29 -4.72
CA ARG A 525 23.29 -1.03 -4.38
C ARG A 525 24.06 -0.45 -5.57
N LEU A 526 23.42 0.41 -6.37
CA LEU A 526 24.06 1.04 -7.54
C LEU A 526 25.30 1.87 -7.19
N PRO A 527 25.36 2.60 -6.06
CA PRO A 527 26.58 3.32 -5.66
C PRO A 527 27.77 2.37 -5.52
N GLU A 528 27.57 1.24 -4.86
CA GLU A 528 28.62 0.23 -4.67
C GLU A 528 29.04 -0.40 -6.01
N ALA A 529 28.08 -0.67 -6.89
CA ALA A 529 28.33 -1.19 -8.23
C ALA A 529 29.15 -0.20 -9.08
N LEU A 530 28.81 1.09 -9.04
CA LEU A 530 29.55 2.15 -9.75
C LEU A 530 30.95 2.34 -9.18
N ALA A 531 31.07 2.35 -7.85
CA ALA A 531 32.35 2.47 -7.15
C ALA A 531 33.29 1.33 -7.52
N HIS A 532 32.79 0.12 -7.81
CA HIS A 532 33.57 -1.07 -8.20
C HIS A 532 33.63 -1.34 -9.71
N HIS A 533 32.99 -0.50 -10.53
CA HIS A 533 32.91 -0.74 -11.97
C HIS A 533 34.27 -0.57 -12.65
N ARG A 534 34.75 -1.63 -13.32
CA ARG A 534 36.12 -1.70 -13.89
C ARG A 534 36.41 -0.57 -14.88
N VAL A 535 35.45 -0.24 -15.76
CA VAL A 535 35.64 0.83 -16.77
C VAL A 535 35.65 2.20 -16.12
N LEU A 536 34.80 2.45 -15.12
CA LEU A 536 34.74 3.74 -14.44
C LEU A 536 36.02 3.99 -13.63
N ARG A 537 36.52 2.95 -12.93
CA ARG A 537 37.82 3.03 -12.24
C ARG A 537 38.98 3.28 -13.21
N ARG A 538 38.91 2.76 -14.44
CA ARG A 538 39.95 2.99 -15.47
C ARG A 538 39.89 4.41 -16.04
N VAL A 539 38.70 4.96 -16.26
CA VAL A 539 38.52 6.28 -16.88
C VAL A 539 38.64 7.43 -15.86
N LEU A 540 38.07 7.28 -14.66
CA LEU A 540 37.97 8.34 -13.64
C LEU A 540 38.91 8.12 -12.44
N GLY A 541 39.60 6.97 -12.39
CA GLY A 541 40.33 6.54 -11.20
C GLY A 541 39.40 6.00 -10.10
N VAL A 542 39.99 5.39 -9.06
CA VAL A 542 39.23 4.84 -7.91
C VAL A 542 38.50 5.95 -7.16
N GLY A 543 39.18 7.07 -6.90
CA GLY A 543 38.58 8.23 -6.22
C GLY A 543 37.47 8.89 -7.03
N GLY A 544 37.60 8.97 -8.36
CA GLY A 544 36.57 9.52 -9.23
C GLY A 544 35.32 8.64 -9.30
N ALA A 545 35.50 7.31 -9.38
CA ALA A 545 34.39 6.36 -9.31
C ALA A 545 33.65 6.43 -7.97
N GLN A 546 34.38 6.59 -6.85
CA GLN A 546 33.76 6.77 -5.53
C GLN A 546 32.97 8.07 -5.43
N ARG A 547 33.54 9.21 -5.89
CA ARG A 547 32.81 10.50 -5.91
C ARG A 547 31.56 10.45 -6.78
N LEU A 548 31.60 9.73 -7.91
CA LEU A 548 30.43 9.53 -8.76
C LEU A 548 29.36 8.70 -8.04
N ALA A 549 29.76 7.62 -7.36
CA ALA A 549 28.86 6.78 -6.57
C ALA A 549 28.18 7.58 -5.43
N ASP A 550 28.96 8.33 -4.66
CA ASP A 550 28.46 9.18 -3.58
C ASP A 550 27.55 10.28 -4.14
N GLY A 551 27.94 10.90 -5.26
CA GLY A 551 27.14 11.91 -5.96
C GLY A 551 25.79 11.37 -6.43
N LEU A 552 25.74 10.13 -6.94
CA LEU A 552 24.47 9.52 -7.39
C LEU A 552 23.47 9.40 -6.24
N VAL A 553 23.89 9.01 -5.04
CA VAL A 553 23.00 8.89 -3.87
C VAL A 553 22.35 10.23 -3.55
N HIS A 554 23.15 11.29 -3.49
CA HIS A 554 22.69 12.63 -3.13
C HIS A 554 21.84 13.27 -4.24
N MET A 555 22.09 12.93 -5.51
CA MET A 555 21.40 13.53 -6.65
C MET A 555 20.15 12.76 -7.09
N ALA A 556 20.05 11.45 -6.81
CA ALA A 556 19.02 10.57 -7.37
C ALA A 556 17.59 11.10 -7.15
N SER A 557 17.24 11.45 -5.92
CA SER A 557 15.90 11.98 -5.60
C SER A 557 15.59 13.26 -6.39
N GLY A 558 16.54 14.19 -6.40
CA GLY A 558 16.36 15.45 -7.09
C GLY A 558 16.32 15.30 -8.62
N VAL A 559 17.16 14.44 -9.20
CA VAL A 559 17.16 14.13 -10.64
C VAL A 559 15.84 13.49 -11.04
N GLY A 560 15.39 12.48 -10.30
CA GLY A 560 14.11 11.81 -10.55
C GLY A 560 12.94 12.80 -10.53
N ALA A 561 12.86 13.63 -9.49
CA ALA A 561 11.81 14.63 -9.39
C ALA A 561 11.88 15.68 -10.52
N SER A 562 13.06 16.23 -10.80
CA SER A 562 13.26 17.28 -11.80
C SER A 562 12.95 16.78 -13.22
N VAL A 563 13.46 15.61 -13.60
CA VAL A 563 13.22 15.01 -14.91
C VAL A 563 11.76 14.64 -15.09
N THR A 564 11.16 13.94 -14.11
CA THR A 564 9.75 13.57 -14.15
C THR A 564 8.86 14.81 -14.24
N LEU A 565 9.12 15.85 -13.43
CA LEU A 565 8.35 17.09 -13.49
C LEU A 565 8.45 17.75 -14.87
N GLY A 566 9.65 17.89 -15.43
CA GLY A 566 9.85 18.49 -16.76
C GLY A 566 9.00 17.85 -17.85
N PHE A 567 9.01 16.52 -17.92
CA PHE A 567 8.21 15.78 -18.90
C PHE A 567 6.71 15.77 -18.60
N LEU A 568 6.30 15.66 -17.33
CA LEU A 568 4.89 15.73 -16.95
C LEU A 568 4.28 17.10 -17.29
N LEU A 569 5.03 18.18 -17.09
CA LEU A 569 4.59 19.53 -17.43
C LEU A 569 4.43 19.74 -18.95
N ALA A 570 5.17 19.00 -19.77
CA ALA A 570 4.99 19.04 -21.22
C ALA A 570 3.85 18.10 -21.69
N LEU A 571 3.67 16.96 -21.01
CA LEU A 571 2.80 15.87 -21.45
C LEU A 571 1.32 16.26 -21.49
N MET A 572 0.83 17.01 -20.49
CA MET A 572 -0.61 17.29 -20.40
C MET A 572 -1.13 18.09 -21.60
N ASN A 573 -0.29 18.98 -22.16
CA ASN A 573 -0.66 19.74 -23.36
C ASN A 573 -0.86 18.83 -24.58
N VAL A 574 -0.03 17.79 -24.71
CA VAL A 574 -0.16 16.84 -25.83
C VAL A 574 -1.33 15.89 -25.61
N LEU A 575 -1.53 15.39 -24.40
CA LEU A 575 -2.70 14.57 -24.07
C LEU A 575 -4.00 15.36 -24.27
N GLY A 576 -4.04 16.62 -23.84
CA GLY A 576 -5.19 17.50 -24.05
C GLY A 576 -5.53 17.62 -25.54
N ARG A 577 -4.54 17.97 -26.38
CA ARG A 577 -4.74 18.04 -27.83
C ARG A 577 -5.17 16.72 -28.45
N PHE A 578 -4.60 15.60 -28.01
CA PHE A 578 -4.92 14.28 -28.52
C PHE A 578 -6.37 13.86 -28.21
N PHE A 579 -6.84 14.12 -26.99
CA PHE A 579 -8.21 13.80 -26.56
C PHE A 579 -9.23 14.92 -26.83
N GLY A 580 -8.82 16.04 -27.44
CA GLY A 580 -9.68 17.22 -27.66
C GLY A 580 -10.06 17.96 -26.37
N LEU A 581 -9.35 17.72 -25.27
CA LEU A 581 -9.56 18.38 -23.99
C LEU A 581 -8.67 19.63 -23.90
N PRO A 582 -9.17 20.78 -23.41
CA PRO A 582 -8.39 22.01 -23.30
C PRO A 582 -7.38 21.97 -22.13
N LEU A 583 -6.69 20.86 -21.90
CA LEU A 583 -5.74 20.70 -20.79
C LEU A 583 -4.54 21.63 -20.97
N ASP A 584 -4.25 22.41 -19.93
CA ASP A 584 -3.05 23.22 -19.80
C ASP A 584 -2.50 23.06 -18.38
N ILE A 585 -1.33 23.65 -18.13
CA ILE A 585 -0.63 23.58 -16.86
C ILE A 585 -0.24 24.98 -16.43
N ARG A 586 -0.54 25.29 -15.17
CA ARG A 586 -0.25 26.59 -14.55
C ARG A 586 0.70 26.38 -13.39
N HIS A 587 1.98 26.63 -13.66
CA HIS A 587 3.02 26.67 -12.64
C HIS A 587 3.38 28.13 -12.36
N VAL A 588 3.29 28.59 -11.12
CA VAL A 588 3.41 30.01 -10.75
C VAL A 588 4.64 30.72 -11.32
N THR A 589 5.84 30.17 -11.19
CA THR A 589 7.07 30.81 -11.70
C THR A 589 7.09 30.93 -13.23
N PHE A 590 6.64 29.88 -13.95
CA PHE A 590 6.51 29.92 -15.42
C PHE A 590 5.39 30.85 -15.87
N ALA A 591 4.27 30.89 -15.13
CA ALA A 591 3.15 31.77 -15.39
C ALA A 591 3.57 33.25 -15.25
N LEU A 592 4.29 33.59 -14.17
CA LEU A 592 4.81 34.94 -13.98
C LEU A 592 5.83 35.31 -15.06
N GLY A 593 6.77 34.43 -15.40
CA GLY A 593 7.72 34.68 -16.49
C GLY A 593 7.02 34.87 -17.84
N SER A 594 5.95 34.11 -18.11
CA SER A 594 5.16 34.24 -19.34
C SER A 594 4.39 35.55 -19.38
N MET A 595 3.78 35.95 -18.25
CA MET A 595 3.11 37.25 -18.08
C MET A 595 4.09 38.42 -18.24
N ALA A 596 5.30 38.30 -17.69
CA ALA A 596 6.35 39.30 -17.80
C ALA A 596 6.76 39.55 -19.26
N MET A 597 6.97 38.48 -20.04
CA MET A 597 7.29 38.61 -21.47
C MET A 597 6.09 39.10 -22.30
N ALA A 598 4.86 38.70 -21.94
CA ALA A 598 3.66 39.23 -22.58
C ALA A 598 3.51 40.74 -22.33
N GLY A 599 3.74 41.21 -21.10
CA GLY A 599 3.76 42.62 -20.76
C GLY A 599 4.85 43.40 -21.53
N GLY A 600 6.03 42.80 -21.69
CA GLY A 600 7.10 43.37 -22.53
C GLY A 600 6.70 43.55 -24.00
N ALA A 601 5.90 42.63 -24.56
CA ALA A 601 5.42 42.72 -25.93
C ALA A 601 4.22 43.67 -26.12
N LEU A 602 3.34 43.79 -25.12
CA LEU A 602 2.15 44.66 -25.16
C LEU A 602 2.44 46.11 -24.77
N GLY A 603 3.53 46.33 -24.02
CA GLY A 603 3.98 47.65 -23.60
C GLY A 603 3.35 48.17 -22.29
N PRO A 604 3.83 49.33 -21.78
CA PRO A 604 3.53 49.78 -20.42
C PRO A 604 2.05 50.09 -20.17
N GLN A 605 1.34 50.63 -21.16
CA GLN A 605 -0.08 50.98 -21.03
C GLN A 605 -0.96 49.73 -20.89
N ALA A 606 -0.60 48.62 -21.55
CA ALA A 606 -1.35 47.37 -21.49
C ALA A 606 -1.23 46.68 -20.13
N VAL A 607 -0.07 46.79 -19.46
CA VAL A 607 0.18 46.20 -18.13
C VAL A 607 -0.72 46.81 -17.05
N LEU A 608 -1.16 48.06 -17.24
CA LEU A 608 -2.08 48.76 -16.32
C LEU A 608 -3.55 48.44 -16.60
N GLN A 609 -3.88 47.70 -17.65
CA GLN A 609 -5.27 47.36 -17.95
C GLN A 609 -5.84 46.38 -16.92
N PRO A 610 -7.15 46.48 -16.60
CA PRO A 610 -7.79 45.61 -15.62
C PRO A 610 -7.60 44.12 -15.88
N ASP A 611 -7.66 43.69 -17.14
CA ASP A 611 -7.48 42.27 -17.50
C ASP A 611 -6.05 41.77 -17.22
N PHE A 612 -5.03 42.60 -17.45
CA PHE A 612 -3.64 42.25 -17.13
C PHE A 612 -3.43 42.15 -15.61
N LEU A 613 -3.96 43.10 -14.85
CA LEU A 613 -3.91 43.09 -13.39
C LEU A 613 -4.65 41.88 -12.81
N MET A 614 -5.83 41.53 -13.37
CA MET A 614 -6.56 40.33 -12.98
C MET A 614 -5.81 39.04 -13.33
N ALA A 615 -5.13 38.99 -14.47
CA ALA A 615 -4.25 37.88 -14.82
C ALA A 615 -3.07 37.75 -13.83
N LEU A 616 -2.52 38.87 -13.34
CA LEU A 616 -1.48 38.87 -12.30
C LEU A 616 -2.01 38.35 -10.95
N VAL A 617 -3.23 38.73 -10.56
CA VAL A 617 -3.93 38.11 -9.42
C VAL A 617 -4.11 36.61 -9.66
N GLY A 618 -4.46 36.21 -10.87
CA GLY A 618 -4.52 34.81 -11.30
C GLY A 618 -3.20 34.08 -11.08
N VAL A 619 -2.06 34.67 -11.43
CA VAL A 619 -0.71 34.10 -11.16
C VAL A 619 -0.47 33.93 -9.66
N GLY A 620 -0.88 34.89 -8.83
CA GLY A 620 -0.83 34.75 -7.37
C GLY A 620 -1.64 33.56 -6.87
N LEU A 621 -2.89 33.42 -7.33
CA LEU A 621 -3.77 32.30 -6.98
C LEU A 621 -3.24 30.95 -7.48
N ILE A 622 -2.63 30.91 -8.69
CA ILE A 622 -1.93 29.73 -9.20
C ILE A 622 -0.87 29.26 -8.18
N GLY A 623 -0.08 30.17 -7.63
CA GLY A 623 0.94 29.86 -6.61
C GLY A 623 0.33 29.25 -5.35
N VAL A 624 -0.72 29.86 -4.81
CA VAL A 624 -1.43 29.35 -3.62
C VAL A 624 -2.01 27.96 -3.87
N ILE A 625 -2.60 27.71 -5.04
CA ILE A 625 -3.18 26.41 -5.39
C ILE A 625 -2.11 25.35 -5.64
N ASN A 626 -1.05 25.66 -6.42
CA ASN A 626 0.09 24.75 -6.64
C ASN A 626 0.63 24.25 -5.29
N PHE A 627 0.85 25.20 -4.38
CA PHE A 627 1.32 24.96 -3.03
C PHE A 627 0.36 24.06 -2.24
N THR A 628 -0.89 24.49 -2.10
CA THR A 628 -1.88 23.87 -1.23
C THR A 628 -2.17 22.43 -1.65
N VAL A 629 -2.34 22.20 -2.96
CA VAL A 629 -2.63 20.86 -3.48
C VAL A 629 -1.43 19.92 -3.29
N SER A 630 -0.22 20.36 -3.68
CA SER A 630 0.99 19.53 -3.56
C SER A 630 1.30 19.20 -2.09
N PHE A 631 1.18 20.18 -1.19
CA PHE A 631 1.40 20.01 0.25
C PHE A 631 0.36 19.07 0.87
N SER A 632 -0.93 19.27 0.56
CA SER A 632 -2.03 18.48 1.13
C SER A 632 -1.97 17.01 0.71
N LEU A 633 -1.62 16.73 -0.55
CA LEU A 633 -1.43 15.37 -1.04
C LEU A 633 -0.24 14.70 -0.37
N ALA A 634 0.90 15.38 -0.29
CA ALA A 634 2.09 14.85 0.37
C ALA A 634 1.82 14.54 1.85
N LEU A 635 1.24 15.48 2.59
CA LEU A 635 0.90 15.32 4.00
C LEU A 635 -0.12 14.19 4.20
N GLY A 636 -1.20 14.17 3.41
CA GLY A 636 -2.26 13.17 3.52
C GLY A 636 -1.77 11.74 3.28
N VAL A 637 -0.89 11.53 2.30
CA VAL A 637 -0.31 10.21 2.04
C VAL A 637 0.70 9.85 3.14
N ALA A 638 1.52 10.80 3.60
CA ALA A 638 2.51 10.56 4.63
C ALA A 638 1.88 10.17 5.98
N VAL A 639 0.84 10.89 6.40
CA VAL A 639 0.05 10.61 7.62
C VAL A 639 -0.60 9.23 7.53
N ARG A 640 -1.20 8.88 6.38
CA ARG A 640 -1.80 7.55 6.16
C ARG A 640 -0.78 6.41 6.12
N ALA A 641 0.41 6.66 5.60
CA ALA A 641 1.48 5.66 5.55
C ALA A 641 2.05 5.33 6.95
N ARG A 642 1.83 6.21 7.94
CA ARG A 642 2.31 6.10 9.32
C ARG A 642 1.21 5.73 10.34
N ASP A 643 0.02 5.37 9.89
CA ASP A 643 -1.12 4.96 10.73
C ASP A 643 -1.51 5.98 11.83
N VAL A 644 -1.28 7.27 11.59
CA VAL A 644 -1.75 8.33 12.49
C VAL A 644 -3.29 8.35 12.45
N PRO A 645 -4.00 8.22 13.59
CA PRO A 645 -5.46 8.20 13.61
C PRO A 645 -6.05 9.49 13.04
N VAL A 646 -7.06 9.38 12.17
CA VAL A 646 -7.74 10.54 11.55
C VAL A 646 -8.33 11.49 12.60
N GLY A 647 -8.72 10.97 13.78
CA GLY A 647 -9.18 11.76 14.91
C GLY A 647 -8.14 12.72 15.52
N GLU A 648 -6.85 12.54 15.22
CA GLU A 648 -5.76 13.43 15.66
C GLU A 648 -5.56 14.66 14.75
N ALA A 649 -6.17 14.69 13.55
CA ALA A 649 -5.98 15.78 12.59
C ALA A 649 -6.67 17.09 13.00
N LEU A 650 -7.85 17.02 13.62
CA LEU A 650 -8.62 18.21 14.00
C LEU A 650 -8.00 18.98 15.19
N PRO A 651 -7.55 18.33 16.29
CA PRO A 651 -6.80 19.00 17.35
C PRO A 651 -5.53 19.67 16.85
N PHE A 652 -4.83 19.03 15.90
CA PHE A 652 -3.65 19.59 15.25
C PHE A 652 -3.95 20.89 14.50
N LEU A 653 -4.93 20.90 13.59
CA LEU A 653 -5.29 22.12 12.84
C LEU A 653 -5.71 23.27 13.77
N ARG A 654 -6.40 22.96 14.88
CA ARG A 654 -6.76 23.95 15.90
C ARG A 654 -5.53 24.52 16.61
N ALA A 655 -4.57 23.69 16.99
CA ALA A 655 -3.34 24.14 17.66
C ALA A 655 -2.50 25.06 16.75
N VAL A 656 -2.38 24.71 15.46
CA VAL A 656 -1.68 25.54 14.47
C VAL A 656 -2.41 26.87 14.24
N GLY A 657 -3.74 26.84 14.13
CA GLY A 657 -4.56 28.05 14.03
C GLY A 657 -4.42 28.95 15.26
N ALA A 658 -4.44 28.38 16.45
CA ALA A 658 -4.23 29.13 17.70
C ALA A 658 -2.83 29.78 17.75
N ARG A 659 -1.78 29.05 17.32
CA ARG A 659 -0.41 29.61 17.23
C ARG A 659 -0.32 30.74 16.21
N PHE A 660 -0.96 30.60 15.06
CA PHE A 660 -1.00 31.66 14.03
C PHE A 660 -1.72 32.92 14.54
N LEU A 661 -2.83 32.76 15.28
CA LEU A 661 -3.54 33.88 15.88
C LEU A 661 -2.73 34.55 17.01
N ALA A 662 -1.99 33.77 17.80
CA ALA A 662 -1.19 34.28 18.90
C ALA A 662 0.11 34.98 18.44
N ASP A 663 0.79 34.43 17.42
CA ASP A 663 2.07 34.95 16.94
C ASP A 663 2.19 34.78 15.40
N PRO A 664 1.46 35.58 14.61
CA PRO A 664 1.50 35.48 13.16
C PRO A 664 2.89 35.85 12.62
N ARG A 665 3.64 36.72 13.31
CA ARG A 665 4.98 37.15 12.89
C ARG A 665 5.95 35.97 12.78
N SER A 666 5.84 34.98 13.67
CA SER A 666 6.67 33.77 13.62
C SER A 666 6.56 32.96 12.32
N PHE A 667 5.43 33.06 11.60
CA PHE A 667 5.18 32.36 10.33
C PHE A 667 5.74 33.10 9.12
N PHE A 668 5.97 34.41 9.22
CA PHE A 668 6.42 35.23 8.09
C PHE A 668 7.89 35.63 8.23
N LEU A 669 8.38 35.85 9.45
CA LEU A 669 9.71 36.38 9.70
C LEU A 669 10.47 35.53 10.72
N PRO A 670 11.77 35.28 10.51
CA PRO A 670 12.62 34.66 11.51
C PRO A 670 12.78 35.56 12.76
N PRO A 671 12.90 34.97 13.97
CA PRO A 671 13.07 35.71 15.21
C PRO A 671 14.30 36.63 15.13
N ARG A 672 14.26 37.72 15.89
CA ARG A 672 15.47 38.53 16.14
C ARG A 672 16.37 37.69 17.05
N ALA A 673 17.64 37.57 16.66
CA ALA A 673 18.66 36.87 17.44
C ALA A 673 18.79 37.48 18.84
#